data_AF-A0A945S3E4-F1
#
_entry.id   AF-A0A945S3E4-F1
#
_cell.length_a   1.000
_cell.length_b   1.000
_cell.length_c   1.000
_cell.angle_alpha   90.00
_cell.angle_beta   90.00
_cell.angle_gamma   90.00
#
_symmetry.space_group_name_H-M   'P 1'
#
loop_
_entity.id
_entity.type
_entity.pdbx_description
1 polymer ?
#
loop_
_entity_poly.entity_id
_entity_poly.type
_entity_poly.pdbx_seq_one_letter_code
_entity_poly.pdbx_strand_id
1 'polypeptide(L)'
;MKRTIWRLQGDLLLLAALGWCWSGLAAGKVVLIRKVQREPSKYSSQRTIDEFVGTMRQRIEGAGLSADTLDDGDVTLERLKPYPLAVLPYNPGIPKSATAALRAYVEAGGKLALFYCSSESLLRLVGVSSVEFMGGDKLPSLKGVRFDATVLAGAPEVMAQRSWCMNLGTLTENGGATVAATWLGEEDKALGLAAATVHANGFTFGHVLLNQDPLGGTRLMLAVLGRYMPDVWREAAEGRLARIDELVQQAGRTGAAPEARGYREEALREKRSVLTFLHAGRGAEACAAAERAEAAARSANLASLPPLQGELRGAWIHSGYGIKGWTWDETVKVLADNGFNAIFPNLCWGGIADYPSEVLPVHPRVAKDGDQLAECLRACRKYGLELHVWKVCWNLGHHTPPEIRKQFVEAGRTQVDIKGKPSNFLAPHIAANFELERDAMLEIVRRYDVDGVHFDYIRYPNADCDFSDSARVAFQAWHGETVSGWPKACHRGGALRGAFNTWRRGNISRLVQAVSEGVHAIRPEVQVSAAVFGNWDSSPGSIAQATVEWIDNGWLDFVCPMNYNTSDTWLRNILSGQLEAVRGRIPIYCGLGSWRHENTIATARQIALGRELGVDGFVCFQHGLRFARDTLPGLGKGITRGDARPVPHAWTRCELAHPRGAEVLGGSFRVGEAIKVRVRLDRKTTRSVSPDVTVERDGLPASMVTDVRVRTGRRTVTCTFSPTVGGRYRVLFKGGYQKRGSEEPSPLFVRSRTVDVLSHEDAEERILRTKAPRFQRNGGVRVAVWDDHAYGGTPLLEALASRAGLDVASLYNLRPSSLSACDVVILPQPRRRSDLFRDAKVMEAVIRYLAQGGSVLTTHAMVGLREFVPIAPGVATGVDTVKGRQWCVVPGHPGVAQLGPGPYESTFVDRAVLTVGADGTVLARTPEGVPVVAAGAVGRGRYVACGLGTGIGRGDKDVPLPAAEVRLMDSAVRWLAGD
;
A
#
# COMPACT_ATOMS: atom_id res chain seq x y z
N MET A 1 40.08 23.29 25.28
CA MET A 1 38.86 23.19 24.43
C MET A 1 38.99 22.28 23.20
N LYS A 2 40.18 22.09 22.59
CA LYS A 2 40.36 21.15 21.45
C LYS A 2 40.76 19.70 21.81
N ARG A 3 41.11 19.40 23.07
CA ARG A 3 41.46 18.03 23.53
C ARG A 3 40.31 17.24 24.18
N THR A 4 39.17 17.88 24.46
CA THR A 4 37.99 17.23 25.05
C THR A 4 37.03 16.66 23.99
N ILE A 5 37.14 17.12 22.75
CA ILE A 5 36.29 16.68 21.62
C ILE A 5 36.73 15.30 21.07
N TRP A 6 38.01 14.95 21.19
CA TRP A 6 38.53 13.67 20.70
C TRP A 6 38.25 12.47 21.62
N ARG A 7 38.02 12.68 22.92
CA ARG A 7 37.61 11.59 23.83
C ARG A 7 36.11 11.25 23.71
N LEU A 8 35.26 12.22 23.36
CA LEU A 8 33.82 11.98 23.14
C LEU A 8 33.53 11.30 21.79
N GLN A 9 34.39 11.44 20.78
CA GLN A 9 34.27 10.69 19.52
C GLN A 9 34.83 9.25 19.61
N GLY A 10 35.83 9.01 20.46
CA GLY A 10 36.38 7.66 20.70
C GLY A 10 35.40 6.71 21.40
N ASP A 11 34.63 7.21 22.37
CA ASP A 11 33.66 6.40 23.13
C ASP A 11 32.35 6.17 22.35
N LEU A 12 31.97 7.08 21.44
CA LEU A 12 30.84 6.89 20.51
C LEU A 12 31.16 5.89 19.39
N LEU A 13 32.44 5.76 19.00
CA LEU A 13 32.88 4.77 18.02
C LEU A 13 33.02 3.37 18.64
N LEU A 14 33.30 3.24 19.94
CA LEU A 14 33.25 1.94 20.62
C LEU A 14 31.81 1.40 20.80
N LEU A 15 30.82 2.28 20.97
CA LEU A 15 29.40 1.89 20.96
C LEU A 15 28.87 1.57 19.55
N ALA A 16 29.39 2.23 18.51
CA ALA A 16 29.05 1.92 17.11
C ALA A 16 29.72 0.62 16.62
N ALA A 17 30.93 0.30 17.08
CA ALA A 17 31.64 -0.93 16.74
C ALA A 17 31.08 -2.18 17.45
N LEU A 18 30.40 -2.02 18.59
CA LEU A 18 29.62 -3.11 19.22
C LEU A 18 28.23 -3.29 18.59
N GLY A 19 27.74 -2.31 17.83
CA GLY A 19 26.42 -2.35 17.16
C GLY A 19 26.38 -3.08 15.81
N TRP A 20 27.53 -3.53 15.27
CA TRP A 20 27.63 -4.13 13.92
C TRP A 20 28.13 -5.57 13.92
N CYS A 21 28.03 -6.27 15.06
CA CYS A 21 28.33 -7.70 15.17
C CYS A 21 27.19 -8.47 15.86
N TRP A 22 25.93 -8.15 15.54
CA TRP A 22 24.77 -8.96 15.94
C TRP A 22 23.85 -9.20 14.73
N SER A 23 24.40 -9.84 13.71
CA SER A 23 23.63 -10.51 12.65
C SER A 23 23.76 -12.03 12.76
N GLY A 24 23.89 -12.54 13.99
CA GLY A 24 23.37 -13.85 14.34
C GLY A 24 21.97 -13.62 14.89
N LEU A 25 20.93 -13.93 14.10
CA LEU A 25 19.62 -14.20 14.68
C LEU A 25 19.87 -15.28 15.75
N ALA A 26 19.75 -14.92 17.03
CA ALA A 26 19.80 -15.90 18.10
C ALA A 26 18.72 -16.94 17.80
N ALA A 27 19.09 -18.22 17.81
CA ALA A 27 18.14 -19.33 17.69
C ALA A 27 16.98 -19.09 18.68
N GLY A 28 15.74 -19.34 18.25
CA GLY A 28 14.57 -19.10 19.09
C GLY A 28 14.73 -19.82 20.43
N LYS A 29 14.58 -19.11 21.55
CA LYS A 29 14.65 -19.72 22.89
C LYS A 29 13.29 -20.32 23.32
N VAL A 30 12.28 -20.29 22.45
CA VAL A 30 10.91 -20.75 22.71
C VAL A 30 10.41 -21.52 21.50
N VAL A 31 9.72 -22.63 21.74
CA VAL A 31 9.07 -23.42 20.68
C VAL A 31 7.56 -23.49 20.91
N LEU A 32 6.78 -23.17 19.87
CA LEU A 32 5.34 -23.37 19.83
C LEU A 32 5.03 -24.77 19.27
N ILE A 33 4.33 -25.59 20.02
CA ILE A 33 3.93 -26.93 19.59
C ILE A 33 2.59 -26.83 18.83
N ARG A 34 2.63 -26.94 17.52
CA ARG A 34 1.46 -26.87 16.65
C ARG A 34 0.79 -28.24 16.56
N LYS A 35 -0.50 -28.30 16.88
CA LYS A 35 -1.30 -29.51 16.64
C LYS A 35 -1.50 -29.75 15.15
N VAL A 36 -1.24 -30.97 14.69
CA VAL A 36 -1.62 -31.43 13.34
C VAL A 36 -2.91 -32.24 13.42
N GLN A 37 -3.94 -31.75 12.75
CA GLN A 37 -5.25 -32.40 12.71
C GLN A 37 -5.17 -33.67 11.83
N ARG A 38 -5.24 -34.84 12.46
CA ARG A 38 -5.15 -36.15 11.78
C ARG A 38 -6.52 -36.74 11.42
N GLU A 39 -7.57 -36.36 12.14
CA GLU A 39 -8.95 -36.79 11.91
C GLU A 39 -9.91 -35.60 11.86
N PRO A 40 -11.04 -35.66 11.14
CA PRO A 40 -12.04 -34.59 11.13
C PRO A 40 -12.58 -34.32 12.54
N SER A 41 -12.54 -33.06 12.99
CA SER A 41 -13.11 -32.63 14.27
C SER A 41 -14.34 -31.75 14.04
N LYS A 42 -15.39 -31.97 14.83
CA LYS A 42 -16.58 -31.10 14.87
C LYS A 42 -16.30 -29.74 15.54
N TYR A 43 -15.20 -29.62 16.28
CA TYR A 43 -14.94 -28.48 17.18
C TYR A 43 -13.84 -27.53 16.70
N SER A 44 -12.88 -28.00 15.88
CA SER A 44 -11.77 -27.15 15.41
C SER A 44 -11.21 -27.63 14.08
N SER A 45 -11.00 -26.70 13.15
CA SER A 45 -10.31 -26.95 11.88
C SER A 45 -8.80 -26.69 12.01
N GLN A 46 -7.98 -27.22 11.10
CA GLN A 46 -6.53 -26.91 11.08
C GLN A 46 -6.28 -25.39 11.00
N ARG A 47 -7.09 -24.67 10.22
CA ARG A 47 -7.02 -23.21 10.12
C ARG A 47 -7.21 -22.52 11.48
N THR A 48 -8.18 -22.97 12.27
CA THR A 48 -8.44 -22.41 13.62
C THR A 48 -7.25 -22.66 14.56
N ILE A 49 -6.60 -23.83 14.45
CA ILE A 49 -5.39 -24.15 15.22
C ILE A 49 -4.25 -23.22 14.82
N ASP A 50 -4.02 -23.05 13.52
CA ASP A 50 -2.98 -22.16 12.99
C ASP A 50 -3.23 -20.69 13.41
N GLU A 51 -4.49 -20.27 13.54
CA GLU A 51 -4.86 -18.94 14.08
C GLU A 51 -4.46 -18.77 15.55
N PHE A 52 -4.60 -19.78 16.41
CA PHE A 52 -4.15 -19.72 17.82
C PHE A 52 -2.63 -19.70 17.94
N VAL A 53 -1.94 -20.54 17.16
CA VAL A 53 -0.47 -20.53 17.09
C VAL A 53 0.05 -19.18 16.57
N GLY A 54 -0.58 -18.65 15.51
CA GLY A 54 -0.27 -17.35 14.95
C GLY A 54 -0.50 -16.21 15.95
N THR A 55 -1.59 -16.27 16.74
CA THR A 55 -1.87 -15.30 17.79
C THR A 55 -0.74 -15.29 18.82
N MET A 56 -0.32 -16.44 19.35
CA MET A 56 0.77 -16.51 20.33
C MET A 56 2.10 -16.03 19.76
N ARG A 57 2.44 -16.45 18.54
CA ARG A 57 3.66 -15.99 17.86
C ARG A 57 3.68 -14.46 17.78
N GLN A 58 2.59 -13.83 17.35
CA GLN A 58 2.48 -12.38 17.30
C GLN A 58 2.64 -11.71 18.68
N ARG A 59 2.21 -12.36 19.78
CA ARG A 59 2.41 -11.83 21.14
C ARG A 59 3.87 -11.85 21.56
N ILE A 60 4.58 -12.95 21.25
CA ILE A 60 6.02 -13.12 21.53
C ILE A 60 6.85 -12.15 20.67
N GLU A 61 6.58 -12.08 19.37
CA GLU A 61 7.23 -11.13 18.46
C GLU A 61 6.94 -9.67 18.85
N GLY A 62 5.72 -9.39 19.33
CA GLY A 62 5.34 -8.08 19.88
C GLY A 62 6.09 -7.71 21.18
N ALA A 63 6.65 -8.70 21.89
CA ALA A 63 7.56 -8.48 23.00
C ALA A 63 9.03 -8.28 22.55
N GLY A 64 9.33 -8.36 21.25
CA GLY A 64 10.68 -8.26 20.71
C GLY A 64 11.47 -9.57 20.74
N LEU A 65 10.79 -10.71 20.88
CA LEU A 65 11.39 -12.04 20.98
C LEU A 65 11.05 -12.90 19.76
N SER A 66 11.80 -13.98 19.53
CA SER A 66 11.53 -14.96 18.46
C SER A 66 10.97 -16.27 19.01
N ALA A 67 10.18 -16.97 18.19
CA ALA A 67 9.65 -18.30 18.52
C ALA A 67 9.68 -19.24 17.31
N ASP A 68 10.18 -20.45 17.54
CA ASP A 68 10.14 -21.52 16.56
C ASP A 68 8.80 -22.29 16.64
N THR A 69 8.52 -23.13 15.66
CA THR A 69 7.33 -23.97 15.66
C THR A 69 7.66 -25.40 15.30
N LEU A 70 7.08 -26.32 16.07
CA LEU A 70 7.26 -27.75 15.95
C LEU A 70 5.89 -28.42 15.90
N ASP A 71 5.67 -29.28 14.92
CA ASP A 71 4.44 -30.05 14.83
C ASP A 71 4.40 -31.12 15.91
N ASP A 72 3.22 -31.37 16.49
CA ASP A 72 3.04 -32.33 17.59
C ASP A 72 3.48 -33.76 17.24
N GLY A 73 3.49 -34.13 15.95
CA GLY A 73 3.97 -35.41 15.46
C GLY A 73 5.48 -35.56 15.49
N ASP A 74 6.20 -34.44 15.45
CA ASP A 74 7.65 -34.43 15.38
C ASP A 74 8.31 -34.12 16.74
N VAL A 75 7.51 -34.03 17.80
CA VAL A 75 8.01 -33.73 19.14
C VAL A 75 8.85 -34.89 19.65
N THR A 76 10.15 -34.62 19.80
CA THR A 76 11.13 -35.52 20.42
C THR A 76 11.97 -34.75 21.44
N LEU A 77 12.56 -35.46 22.41
CA LEU A 77 13.44 -34.83 23.40
C LEU A 77 14.59 -34.07 22.73
N GLU A 78 15.25 -34.66 21.72
CA GLU A 78 16.35 -34.01 20.99
C GLU A 78 15.94 -32.70 20.32
N ARG A 79 14.74 -32.64 19.73
CA ARG A 79 14.23 -31.40 19.11
C ARG A 79 13.79 -30.37 20.14
N LEU A 80 13.49 -30.76 21.38
CA LEU A 80 13.11 -29.84 22.46
C LEU A 80 14.30 -29.33 23.27
N LYS A 81 15.42 -30.07 23.34
CA LYS A 81 16.63 -29.70 24.11
C LYS A 81 17.11 -28.25 23.92
N PRO A 82 17.07 -27.65 22.71
CA PRO A 82 17.53 -26.27 22.52
C PRO A 82 16.64 -25.22 23.23
N TYR A 83 15.42 -25.57 23.62
CA TYR A 83 14.42 -24.63 24.10
C TYR A 83 14.21 -24.77 25.61
N PRO A 84 14.41 -23.71 26.41
CA PRO A 84 14.05 -23.70 27.83
C PRO A 84 12.54 -23.82 28.11
N LEU A 85 11.69 -23.36 27.19
CA LEU A 85 10.22 -23.39 27.32
C LEU A 85 9.55 -23.89 26.03
N ALA A 86 8.67 -24.88 26.19
CA ALA A 86 7.74 -25.30 25.15
C ALA A 86 6.31 -24.80 25.45
N VAL A 87 5.71 -24.11 24.49
CA VAL A 87 4.35 -23.57 24.60
C VAL A 87 3.41 -24.42 23.77
N LEU A 88 2.28 -24.80 24.36
CA LEU A 88 1.21 -25.58 23.73
C LEU A 88 -0.03 -24.66 23.59
N PRO A 89 -0.21 -24.00 22.43
CA PRO A 89 -1.26 -22.99 22.26
C PRO A 89 -2.68 -23.57 22.27
N TYR A 90 -2.83 -24.78 21.74
CA TYR A 90 -4.08 -25.54 21.67
C TYR A 90 -3.75 -26.96 21.18
N ASN A 91 -3.61 -27.91 22.11
CA ASN A 91 -3.18 -29.29 21.78
C ASN A 91 -4.07 -30.37 22.43
N PRO A 92 -5.41 -30.30 22.30
CA PRO A 92 -6.26 -31.39 22.79
C PRO A 92 -5.96 -32.68 22.02
N GLY A 93 -5.90 -33.82 22.69
CA GLY A 93 -5.60 -35.11 22.04
C GLY A 93 -4.18 -35.20 21.45
N ILE A 94 -3.20 -34.56 22.11
CA ILE A 94 -1.77 -34.67 21.76
C ILE A 94 -1.32 -36.16 21.68
N PRO A 95 -0.47 -36.55 20.70
CA PRO A 95 -0.01 -37.94 20.60
C PRO A 95 0.66 -38.47 21.86
N LYS A 96 0.51 -39.77 22.13
CA LYS A 96 1.15 -40.43 23.29
C LYS A 96 2.68 -40.32 23.23
N SER A 97 3.28 -40.44 22.04
CA SER A 97 4.71 -40.27 21.81
C SER A 97 5.18 -38.86 22.19
N ALA A 98 4.47 -37.84 21.73
CA ALA A 98 4.74 -36.45 22.07
C ALA A 98 4.56 -36.17 23.56
N THR A 99 3.54 -36.76 24.19
CA THR A 99 3.31 -36.66 25.65
C THR A 99 4.49 -37.26 26.43
N ALA A 100 4.99 -38.42 26.01
CA ALA A 100 6.16 -39.05 26.63
C ALA A 100 7.43 -38.20 26.44
N ALA A 101 7.65 -37.64 25.25
CA ALA A 101 8.77 -36.75 24.97
C ALA A 101 8.71 -35.45 25.80
N LEU A 102 7.53 -34.85 25.95
CA LEU A 102 7.33 -33.65 26.79
C LEU A 102 7.53 -33.95 28.28
N ARG A 103 7.15 -35.15 28.75
CA ARG A 103 7.46 -35.60 30.11
C ARG A 103 8.97 -35.70 30.33
N ALA A 104 9.67 -36.40 29.46
CA ALA A 104 11.13 -36.53 29.53
C ALA A 104 11.83 -35.16 29.43
N TYR A 105 11.27 -34.24 28.64
CA TYR A 105 11.76 -32.87 28.54
C TYR A 105 11.61 -32.09 29.85
N VAL A 106 10.48 -32.20 30.55
CA VAL A 106 10.30 -31.59 31.89
C VAL A 106 11.23 -32.23 32.93
N GLU A 107 11.40 -33.56 32.89
CA GLU A 107 12.35 -34.28 33.75
C GLU A 107 13.79 -33.84 33.51
N ALA A 108 14.13 -33.48 32.26
CA ALA A 108 15.42 -32.88 31.89
C ALA A 108 15.53 -31.37 32.22
N GLY A 109 14.56 -30.80 32.92
CA GLY A 109 14.56 -29.41 33.38
C GLY A 109 13.81 -28.42 32.48
N GLY A 110 13.26 -28.87 31.35
CA GLY A 110 12.42 -28.07 30.46
C GLY A 110 11.11 -27.61 31.12
N LYS A 111 10.53 -26.54 30.58
CA LYS A 111 9.29 -25.93 31.12
C LYS A 111 8.15 -25.99 30.11
N LEU A 112 6.92 -26.07 30.60
CA LEU A 112 5.72 -26.09 29.77
C LEU A 112 4.83 -24.85 30.00
N ALA A 113 4.27 -24.29 28.93
CA ALA A 113 3.16 -23.35 29.02
C ALA A 113 1.94 -23.95 28.29
N LEU A 114 0.91 -24.31 29.05
CA LEU A 114 -0.24 -25.08 28.58
C LEU A 114 -1.49 -24.19 28.46
N PHE A 115 -1.98 -23.98 27.26
CA PHE A 115 -3.23 -23.25 27.00
C PHE A 115 -4.30 -24.23 26.55
N TYR A 116 -5.44 -24.22 27.24
CA TYR A 116 -6.56 -25.13 26.97
C TYR A 116 -6.14 -26.60 26.86
N CYS A 117 -5.35 -27.08 27.82
CA CYS A 117 -4.88 -28.45 27.86
C CYS A 117 -5.88 -29.34 28.62
N SER A 118 -6.08 -30.57 28.12
CA SER A 118 -6.90 -31.61 28.76
C SER A 118 -6.12 -32.91 29.03
N SER A 119 -4.81 -32.93 28.77
CA SER A 119 -3.96 -34.10 29.02
C SER A 119 -3.58 -34.14 30.50
N GLU A 120 -4.23 -35.00 31.28
CA GLU A 120 -3.91 -35.19 32.71
C GLU A 120 -2.42 -35.49 32.92
N SER A 121 -1.81 -36.25 32.00
CA SER A 121 -0.38 -36.58 32.07
C SER A 121 0.52 -35.33 32.03
N LEU A 122 0.17 -34.31 31.25
CA LEU A 122 0.93 -33.05 31.18
C LEU A 122 0.52 -32.09 32.29
N LEU A 123 -0.77 -32.04 32.63
CA LEU A 123 -1.31 -31.18 33.69
C LEU A 123 -0.70 -31.52 35.06
N ARG A 124 -0.52 -32.81 35.37
CA ARG A 124 0.12 -33.25 36.62
C ARG A 124 1.57 -32.79 36.74
N LEU A 125 2.30 -32.66 35.63
CA LEU A 125 3.69 -32.15 35.65
C LEU A 125 3.76 -30.69 36.12
N VAL A 126 2.65 -29.94 35.96
CA VAL A 126 2.52 -28.53 36.32
C VAL A 126 1.56 -28.30 37.50
N GLY A 127 1.34 -29.34 38.32
CA GLY A 127 0.61 -29.24 39.59
C GLY A 127 -0.90 -29.16 39.48
N VAL A 128 -1.49 -29.59 38.35
CA VAL A 128 -2.94 -29.69 38.15
C VAL A 128 -3.33 -31.17 38.09
N SER A 129 -4.19 -31.62 39.02
CA SER A 129 -4.57 -33.03 39.18
C SER A 129 -5.64 -33.48 38.20
N SER A 130 -6.62 -32.61 37.93
CA SER A 130 -7.73 -32.82 37.01
C SER A 130 -8.21 -31.48 36.43
N VAL A 131 -9.02 -31.54 35.37
CA VAL A 131 -9.65 -30.37 34.74
C VAL A 131 -11.13 -30.65 34.52
N GLU A 132 -11.98 -29.71 34.90
CA GLU A 132 -13.41 -29.70 34.57
C GLU A 132 -13.67 -28.73 33.39
N PHE A 133 -14.36 -29.22 32.36
CA PHE A 133 -14.80 -28.38 31.25
C PHE A 133 -16.10 -27.65 31.60
N MET A 134 -16.15 -26.34 31.38
CA MET A 134 -17.32 -25.49 31.57
C MET A 134 -17.66 -24.73 30.28
N GLY A 135 -18.90 -24.84 29.81
CA GLY A 135 -19.40 -24.20 28.59
C GLY A 135 -20.93 -24.21 28.53
N GLY A 136 -21.51 -23.52 27.54
CA GLY A 136 -22.97 -23.40 27.38
C GLY A 136 -23.63 -22.73 28.59
N ASP A 137 -24.80 -23.21 28.99
CA ASP A 137 -25.60 -22.63 30.09
C ASP A 137 -24.91 -22.64 31.46
N LYS A 138 -23.86 -23.46 31.62
CA LYS A 138 -23.06 -23.51 32.85
C LYS A 138 -21.98 -22.43 32.93
N LEU A 139 -21.70 -21.74 31.82
CA LEU A 139 -20.65 -20.72 31.77
C LEU A 139 -21.21 -19.37 32.25
N PRO A 140 -20.60 -18.74 33.28
CA PRO A 140 -20.95 -17.36 33.61
C PRO A 140 -20.54 -16.41 32.48
N SER A 141 -21.14 -15.21 32.39
CA SER A 141 -20.65 -14.20 31.43
C SER A 141 -19.20 -13.85 31.77
N LEU A 142 -18.29 -13.95 30.80
CA LEU A 142 -16.87 -13.68 30.96
C LEU A 142 -16.47 -12.41 30.23
N LYS A 143 -15.87 -11.46 30.94
CA LYS A 143 -15.33 -10.22 30.36
C LYS A 143 -13.81 -10.28 30.20
N GLY A 144 -13.13 -10.94 31.14
CA GLY A 144 -11.66 -10.99 31.16
C GLY A 144 -11.07 -11.80 32.31
N VAL A 145 -9.80 -11.56 32.58
CA VAL A 145 -9.04 -12.19 33.65
C VAL A 145 -8.27 -11.12 34.44
N ARG A 146 -8.15 -11.31 35.76
CA ARG A 146 -7.34 -10.47 36.66
C ARG A 146 -6.15 -11.26 37.14
N PHE A 147 -4.94 -10.74 36.95
CA PHE A 147 -3.70 -11.39 37.37
C PHE A 147 -3.24 -10.90 38.75
N ASP A 148 -2.60 -11.79 39.49
CA ASP A 148 -1.87 -11.45 40.71
C ASP A 148 -0.40 -11.18 40.38
N ALA A 149 -0.01 -9.90 40.45
CA ALA A 149 1.35 -9.47 40.16
C ALA A 149 2.41 -10.02 41.13
N THR A 150 2.00 -10.48 42.32
CA THR A 150 2.91 -11.13 43.29
C THR A 150 3.23 -12.57 42.89
N VAL A 151 2.34 -13.23 42.14
CA VAL A 151 2.53 -14.60 41.64
C VAL A 151 3.19 -14.61 40.27
N LEU A 152 2.76 -13.72 39.37
CA LEU A 152 3.28 -13.60 38.00
C LEU A 152 3.66 -12.16 37.69
N ALA A 153 4.89 -11.81 38.07
CA ALA A 153 5.44 -10.46 37.88
C ALA A 153 5.42 -10.04 36.40
N GLY A 154 4.95 -8.81 36.14
CA GLY A 154 4.87 -8.22 34.80
C GLY A 154 3.65 -8.62 33.97
N ALA A 155 2.77 -9.48 34.49
CA ALA A 155 1.47 -9.74 33.87
C ALA A 155 0.59 -8.47 33.86
N PRO A 156 -0.33 -8.32 32.90
CA PRO A 156 -1.29 -7.21 32.94
C PRO A 156 -2.21 -7.36 34.17
N GLU A 157 -2.55 -6.27 34.84
CA GLU A 157 -3.48 -6.33 35.99
C GLU A 157 -4.83 -6.96 35.60
N VAL A 158 -5.38 -6.52 34.46
CA VAL A 158 -6.57 -7.08 33.83
C VAL A 158 -6.31 -7.26 32.34
N MET A 159 -6.79 -8.37 31.77
CA MET A 159 -6.74 -8.65 30.33
C MET A 159 -8.13 -9.04 29.83
N ALA A 160 -8.59 -8.43 28.73
CA ALA A 160 -9.88 -8.79 28.15
C ALA A 160 -9.81 -10.20 27.53
N GLN A 161 -10.78 -11.04 27.90
CA GLN A 161 -10.83 -12.45 27.55
C GLN A 161 -12.27 -12.96 27.73
N ARG A 162 -13.08 -12.71 26.71
CA ARG A 162 -14.46 -13.17 26.55
C ARG A 162 -14.45 -14.57 25.93
N SER A 163 -14.10 -15.55 26.75
CA SER A 163 -14.10 -16.96 26.35
C SER A 163 -15.53 -17.50 26.31
N TRP A 164 -15.80 -18.45 25.40
CA TRP A 164 -17.08 -19.15 25.30
C TRP A 164 -17.06 -20.53 25.97
N CYS A 165 -15.92 -20.92 26.52
CA CYS A 165 -15.74 -22.06 27.43
C CYS A 165 -14.47 -21.85 28.28
N MET A 166 -14.28 -22.70 29.29
CA MET A 166 -13.03 -22.76 30.06
C MET A 166 -12.78 -24.17 30.59
N ASN A 167 -11.51 -24.45 30.85
CA ASN A 167 -11.02 -25.59 31.60
C ASN A 167 -10.62 -25.11 33.00
N LEU A 168 -11.35 -25.58 34.02
CA LEU A 168 -11.09 -25.30 35.42
C LEU A 168 -10.19 -26.39 36.01
N GLY A 169 -8.93 -26.04 36.27
CA GLY A 169 -7.96 -26.96 36.85
C GLY A 169 -8.11 -27.09 38.37
N THR A 170 -8.17 -28.32 38.87
CA THR A 170 -8.01 -28.62 40.29
C THR A 170 -6.53 -28.74 40.61
N LEU A 171 -6.04 -27.97 41.58
CA LEU A 171 -4.64 -28.03 41.99
C LEU A 171 -4.35 -29.33 42.76
N THR A 172 -3.17 -29.92 42.54
CA THR A 172 -2.71 -31.06 43.34
C THR A 172 -2.36 -30.58 44.76
N GLU A 173 -2.88 -31.26 45.78
CA GLU A 173 -2.52 -30.97 47.19
C GLU A 173 -1.00 -31.04 47.38
N ASN A 174 -0.41 -30.00 48.01
CA ASN A 174 1.04 -29.85 48.18
C ASN A 174 1.85 -29.90 46.86
N GLY A 175 1.21 -29.76 45.70
CA GLY A 175 1.82 -29.87 44.37
C GLY A 175 2.51 -28.59 43.88
N GLY A 176 2.72 -27.60 44.74
CA GLY A 176 3.51 -26.39 44.46
C GLY A 176 2.93 -25.42 43.42
N ALA A 177 1.75 -25.67 42.87
CA ALA A 177 1.08 -24.76 41.93
C ALA A 177 0.32 -23.65 42.67
N THR A 178 0.40 -22.43 42.16
CA THR A 178 -0.27 -21.24 42.72
C THR A 178 -1.19 -20.62 41.68
N VAL A 179 -2.36 -20.12 42.09
CA VAL A 179 -3.27 -19.39 41.21
C VAL A 179 -2.65 -18.04 40.84
N ALA A 180 -2.43 -17.81 39.56
CA ALA A 180 -1.83 -16.58 39.03
C ALA A 180 -2.87 -15.62 38.45
N ALA A 181 -4.07 -16.09 38.13
CA ALA A 181 -5.17 -15.25 37.65
C ALA A 181 -6.54 -15.83 37.98
N THR A 182 -7.54 -14.97 38.08
CA THR A 182 -8.96 -15.33 38.26
C THR A 182 -9.84 -14.77 37.14
N TRP A 183 -10.91 -15.48 36.81
CA TRP A 183 -11.90 -15.04 35.82
C TRP A 183 -12.74 -13.87 36.34
N LEU A 184 -13.04 -12.92 35.44
CA LEU A 184 -13.90 -11.76 35.68
C LEU A 184 -15.23 -11.90 34.94
N GLY A 185 -16.31 -11.60 35.65
CA GLY A 185 -17.66 -11.47 35.08
C GLY A 185 -17.99 -10.05 34.62
N GLU A 186 -19.29 -9.77 34.50
CA GLU A 186 -19.78 -8.41 34.27
C GLU A 186 -19.35 -7.46 35.40
N GLU A 187 -19.25 -6.17 35.08
CA GLU A 187 -18.83 -5.11 36.02
C GLU A 187 -17.48 -5.38 36.72
N ASP A 188 -16.59 -6.16 36.08
CA ASP A 188 -15.26 -6.54 36.59
C ASP A 188 -15.29 -7.30 37.93
N LYS A 189 -16.42 -7.96 38.23
CA LYS A 189 -16.60 -8.81 39.41
C LYS A 189 -15.72 -10.07 39.32
N ALA A 190 -14.89 -10.31 40.34
CA ALA A 190 -14.12 -11.55 40.44
C ALA A 190 -15.05 -12.74 40.68
N LEU A 191 -14.89 -13.80 39.89
CA LEU A 191 -15.71 -15.01 40.00
C LEU A 191 -15.12 -16.05 40.96
N GLY A 192 -13.91 -15.82 41.48
CA GLY A 192 -13.20 -16.79 42.33
C GLY A 192 -12.71 -18.05 41.58
N LEU A 193 -12.94 -18.11 40.28
CA LEU A 193 -12.55 -19.22 39.41
C LEU A 193 -11.12 -19.01 38.90
N ALA A 194 -10.24 -19.99 39.08
CA ALA A 194 -8.86 -19.93 38.61
C ALA A 194 -8.80 -19.91 37.07
N ALA A 195 -8.21 -18.87 36.51
CA ALA A 195 -7.99 -18.70 35.08
C ALA A 195 -6.59 -19.12 34.64
N ALA A 196 -5.60 -18.93 35.51
CA ALA A 196 -4.21 -19.27 35.23
C ALA A 196 -3.49 -19.76 36.49
N THR A 197 -2.51 -20.65 36.33
CA THR A 197 -1.70 -21.16 37.43
C THR A 197 -0.22 -21.18 37.07
N VAL A 198 0.65 -21.01 38.06
CA VAL A 198 2.11 -21.06 37.94
C VAL A 198 2.65 -22.18 38.82
N HIS A 199 3.54 -22.99 38.27
CA HIS A 199 4.27 -24.07 38.93
C HIS A 199 5.76 -24.00 38.54
N ALA A 200 6.65 -24.65 39.31
CA ALA A 200 8.09 -24.71 39.04
C ALA A 200 8.43 -25.34 37.66
N ASN A 201 7.56 -26.20 37.15
CA ASN A 201 7.71 -26.87 35.86
C ASN A 201 6.92 -26.21 34.72
N GLY A 202 6.07 -25.22 35.00
CA GLY A 202 5.28 -24.62 33.94
C GLY A 202 4.06 -23.82 34.37
N PHE A 203 3.39 -23.27 33.37
CA PHE A 203 2.24 -22.38 33.47
C PHE A 203 1.01 -23.03 32.82
N THR A 204 -0.19 -22.77 33.35
CA THR A 204 -1.44 -23.15 32.69
C THR A 204 -2.38 -21.96 32.52
N PHE A 205 -3.14 -21.97 31.43
CA PHE A 205 -4.25 -21.05 31.18
C PHE A 205 -5.49 -21.84 30.78
N GLY A 206 -6.62 -21.56 31.43
CA GLY A 206 -7.86 -22.34 31.29
C GLY A 206 -8.54 -22.23 29.92
N HIS A 207 -8.04 -21.41 28.99
CA HIS A 207 -8.57 -21.29 27.64
C HIS A 207 -7.45 -21.08 26.61
N VAL A 208 -7.80 -20.97 25.33
CA VAL A 208 -6.88 -20.45 24.33
C VAL A 208 -6.71 -18.94 24.51
N LEU A 209 -5.53 -18.42 24.19
CA LEU A 209 -5.29 -16.97 24.20
C LEU A 209 -6.03 -16.31 23.02
N LEU A 210 -7.00 -15.44 23.32
CA LEU A 210 -7.79 -14.77 22.30
C LEU A 210 -7.16 -13.44 21.91
N ASN A 211 -7.39 -13.02 20.67
CA ASN A 211 -6.84 -11.76 20.14
C ASN A 211 -7.68 -10.51 20.51
N GLN A 212 -8.31 -10.52 21.70
CA GLN A 212 -9.24 -9.47 22.12
C GLN A 212 -8.54 -8.29 22.81
N ASP A 213 -7.39 -8.55 23.44
CA ASP A 213 -6.50 -7.55 24.04
C ASP A 213 -5.04 -7.88 23.67
N PRO A 214 -4.56 -7.40 22.50
CA PRO A 214 -3.22 -7.70 22.02
C PRO A 214 -2.10 -7.25 22.98
N LEU A 215 -2.27 -6.10 23.64
CA LEU A 215 -1.27 -5.55 24.57
C LEU A 215 -1.24 -6.37 25.86
N GLY A 216 -2.41 -6.63 26.46
CA GLY A 216 -2.53 -7.52 27.62
C GLY A 216 -1.97 -8.91 27.32
N GLY A 217 -2.28 -9.48 26.16
CA GLY A 217 -1.75 -10.78 25.75
C GLY A 217 -0.22 -10.78 25.53
N THR A 218 0.37 -9.71 25.01
CA THR A 218 1.83 -9.57 24.90
C THR A 218 2.48 -9.48 26.29
N ARG A 219 1.91 -8.71 27.22
CA ARG A 219 2.38 -8.64 28.61
C ARG A 219 2.28 -9.99 29.32
N LEU A 220 1.18 -10.71 29.12
CA LEU A 220 1.01 -12.07 29.66
C LEU A 220 2.11 -13.00 29.15
N MET A 221 2.32 -13.06 27.84
CA MET A 221 3.34 -13.94 27.27
C MET A 221 4.74 -13.57 27.76
N LEU A 222 5.06 -12.28 27.84
CA LEU A 222 6.34 -11.82 28.36
C LEU A 222 6.52 -12.16 29.85
N ALA A 223 5.47 -12.07 30.66
CA ALA A 223 5.49 -12.45 32.08
C ALA A 223 5.71 -13.96 32.27
N VAL A 224 5.04 -14.79 31.47
CA VAL A 224 5.24 -16.25 31.45
C VAL A 224 6.68 -16.58 31.06
N LEU A 225 7.20 -15.96 30.00
CA LEU A 225 8.58 -16.16 29.56
C LEU A 225 9.57 -15.72 30.64
N GLY A 226 9.39 -14.51 31.17
CA GLY A 226 10.25 -13.93 32.19
C GLY A 226 10.27 -14.70 33.51
N ARG A 227 9.22 -15.48 33.81
CA ARG A 227 9.18 -16.36 34.97
C ARG A 227 10.14 -17.55 34.86
N TYR A 228 10.28 -18.11 33.66
CA TYR A 228 11.07 -19.32 33.39
C TYR A 228 12.41 -19.04 32.72
N MET A 229 12.56 -17.85 32.13
CA MET A 229 13.72 -17.42 31.37
C MET A 229 14.06 -15.97 31.75
N PRO A 230 14.59 -15.68 32.96
CA PRO A 230 14.71 -14.30 33.46
C PRO A 230 15.45 -13.31 32.53
N ASP A 231 16.39 -13.80 31.73
CA ASP A 231 17.15 -12.98 30.78
C ASP A 231 16.28 -12.37 29.66
N VAL A 232 15.12 -12.97 29.35
CA VAL A 232 14.22 -12.43 28.30
C VAL A 232 13.68 -11.06 28.63
N TRP A 233 13.62 -10.67 29.91
CA TRP A 233 13.25 -9.31 30.28
C TRP A 233 14.24 -8.28 29.73
N ARG A 234 15.54 -8.57 29.84
CA ARG A 234 16.58 -7.68 29.31
C ARG A 234 16.51 -7.63 27.79
N GLU A 235 16.43 -8.79 27.14
CA GLU A 235 16.34 -8.90 25.67
C GLU A 235 15.12 -8.13 25.13
N ALA A 236 13.95 -8.29 25.75
CA ALA A 236 12.72 -7.60 25.36
C ALA A 236 12.81 -6.08 25.55
N ALA A 237 13.40 -5.61 26.66
CA ALA A 237 13.58 -4.19 26.92
C ALA A 237 14.59 -3.55 25.95
N GLU A 238 15.74 -4.18 25.73
CA GLU A 238 16.79 -3.72 24.82
C GLU A 238 16.30 -3.66 23.37
N GLY A 239 15.56 -4.68 22.91
CA GLY A 239 14.95 -4.69 21.57
C GLY A 239 13.99 -3.51 21.34
N ARG A 240 13.30 -3.04 22.38
CA ARG A 240 12.41 -1.87 22.30
C ARG A 240 13.15 -0.53 22.32
N LEU A 241 14.29 -0.43 23.01
CA LEU A 241 15.08 0.80 23.08
C LEU A 241 15.50 1.33 21.71
N ALA A 242 15.94 0.45 20.80
CA ALA A 242 16.32 0.82 19.44
C ALA A 242 15.16 1.45 18.65
N ARG A 243 13.95 0.87 18.76
CA ARG A 243 12.75 1.41 18.13
C ARG A 243 12.32 2.75 18.73
N ILE A 244 12.43 2.91 20.06
CA ILE A 244 12.16 4.19 20.74
C ILE A 244 13.07 5.27 20.18
N ASP A 245 14.37 4.99 20.02
CA ASP A 245 15.33 5.94 19.47
C ASP A 245 15.00 6.36 18.04
N GLU A 246 14.65 5.40 17.18
CA GLU A 246 14.23 5.69 15.82
C GLU A 246 13.01 6.63 15.79
N LEU A 247 11.97 6.31 16.58
CA LEU A 247 10.75 7.11 16.65
C LEU A 247 10.99 8.53 17.17
N VAL A 248 11.80 8.66 18.23
CA VAL A 248 12.19 9.95 18.82
C VAL A 248 13.00 10.77 17.82
N GLN A 249 13.91 10.14 17.08
CA GLN A 249 14.72 10.82 16.06
C GLN A 249 13.84 11.33 14.91
N GLN A 250 12.91 10.50 14.43
CA GLN A 250 11.98 10.88 13.37
C GLN A 250 11.10 12.08 13.80
N ALA A 251 10.56 12.05 15.03
CA ALA A 251 9.78 13.16 15.57
C ALA A 251 10.57 14.49 15.63
N GLY A 252 11.88 14.42 15.90
CA GLY A 252 12.75 15.60 15.99
C GLY A 252 13.11 16.26 14.66
N ARG A 253 12.99 15.55 13.52
CA ARG A 253 13.35 16.09 12.18
C ARG A 253 12.26 16.98 11.58
N THR A 254 11.02 16.80 12.01
CA THR A 254 9.85 17.58 11.59
C THR A 254 9.63 18.69 12.61
N GLY A 255 9.75 19.96 12.22
CA GLY A 255 9.71 21.12 13.14
C GLY A 255 8.54 21.04 14.12
N ALA A 256 8.83 20.61 15.36
CA ALA A 256 7.82 19.98 16.21
C ALA A 256 6.90 20.98 16.91
N ALA A 257 5.59 20.74 16.77
CA ALA A 257 4.53 21.37 17.57
C ALA A 257 4.80 21.19 19.08
N PRO A 258 4.33 22.10 19.95
CA PRO A 258 4.58 22.02 21.40
C PRO A 258 4.19 20.67 22.02
N GLU A 259 3.10 20.05 21.57
CA GLU A 259 2.62 18.77 22.09
C GLU A 259 3.57 17.62 21.75
N ALA A 260 4.16 17.64 20.55
CA ALA A 260 5.15 16.66 20.13
C ALA A 260 6.43 16.74 20.98
N ARG A 261 6.80 17.94 21.47
CA ARG A 261 7.92 18.11 22.40
C ARG A 261 7.63 17.46 23.75
N GLY A 262 6.42 17.65 24.29
CA GLY A 262 6.00 17.04 25.56
C GLY A 262 6.09 15.51 25.51
N TYR A 263 5.53 14.88 24.48
CA TYR A 263 5.62 13.42 24.31
C TYR A 263 7.06 12.93 24.10
N ARG A 264 7.90 13.71 23.40
CA ARG A 264 9.31 13.37 23.21
C ARG A 264 10.07 13.38 24.53
N GLU A 265 9.85 14.38 25.38
CA GLU A 265 10.46 14.47 26.70
C GLU A 265 10.00 13.32 27.62
N GLU A 266 8.72 12.95 27.55
CA GLU A 266 8.19 11.78 28.23
C GLU A 266 8.85 10.49 27.75
N ALA A 267 8.96 10.28 26.43
CA ALA A 267 9.64 9.13 25.86
C ALA A 267 11.09 9.02 26.36
N LEU A 268 11.83 10.13 26.38
CA LEU A 268 13.21 10.17 26.87
C LEU A 268 13.32 9.93 28.38
N ARG A 269 12.36 10.41 29.18
CA ARG A 269 12.29 10.15 30.61
C ARG A 269 12.01 8.69 30.92
N GLU A 270 11.02 8.09 30.25
CA GLU A 270 10.71 6.67 30.40
C GLU A 270 11.88 5.80 29.90
N LYS A 271 12.53 6.18 28.79
CA LYS A 271 13.76 5.52 28.31
C LYS A 271 14.86 5.49 29.38
N ARG A 272 15.08 6.58 30.13
CA ARG A 272 16.03 6.60 31.25
C ARG A 272 15.61 5.64 32.37
N SER A 273 14.31 5.51 32.62
CA SER A 273 13.76 4.56 33.60
C SER A 273 14.01 3.11 33.16
N VAL A 274 13.89 2.79 31.87
CA VAL A 274 14.25 1.46 31.32
C VAL A 274 15.69 1.12 31.70
N LEU A 275 16.65 2.00 31.39
CA LEU A 275 18.06 1.77 31.68
C LEU A 275 18.32 1.60 33.19
N THR A 276 17.66 2.42 34.01
CA THR A 276 17.76 2.34 35.48
C THR A 276 17.26 1.00 36.00
N PHE A 277 16.11 0.52 35.53
CA PHE A 277 15.56 -0.76 35.95
C PHE A 277 16.41 -1.95 35.45
N LEU A 278 16.94 -1.88 34.22
CA LEU A 278 17.85 -2.90 33.70
C LEU A 278 19.14 -3.00 34.53
N HIS A 279 19.73 -1.87 34.92
CA HIS A 279 20.90 -1.84 35.80
C HIS A 279 20.60 -2.40 37.20
N ALA A 280 19.38 -2.19 37.70
CA ALA A 280 18.94 -2.71 38.99
C ALA A 280 18.45 -4.18 38.95
N GLY A 281 18.52 -4.86 37.80
CA GLY A 281 18.00 -6.23 37.66
C GLY A 281 16.47 -6.33 37.67
N ARG A 282 15.76 -5.21 37.54
CA ARG A 282 14.29 -5.07 37.62
C ARG A 282 13.66 -5.21 36.23
N GLY A 283 13.80 -6.38 35.62
CA GLY A 283 13.45 -6.64 34.22
C GLY A 283 11.98 -6.35 33.84
N ALA A 284 11.03 -6.78 34.66
CA ALA A 284 9.60 -6.55 34.40
C ALA A 284 9.25 -5.04 34.35
N GLU A 285 9.86 -4.27 35.24
CA GLU A 285 9.65 -2.82 35.33
C GLU A 285 10.37 -2.08 34.19
N ALA A 286 11.52 -2.59 33.76
CA ALA A 286 12.19 -2.12 32.55
C ALA A 286 11.30 -2.29 31.31
N CYS A 287 10.66 -3.45 31.12
CA CYS A 287 9.75 -3.67 30.00
C CYS A 287 8.50 -2.79 30.08
N ALA A 288 7.93 -2.59 31.27
CA ALA A 288 6.80 -1.69 31.47
C ALA A 288 7.17 -0.22 31.16
N ALA A 289 8.36 0.24 31.57
CA ALA A 289 8.87 1.55 31.21
C ALA A 289 9.14 1.66 29.70
N ALA A 290 9.62 0.60 29.05
CA ALA A 290 9.86 0.59 27.61
C ALA A 290 8.56 0.73 26.82
N GLU A 291 7.47 0.14 27.28
CA GLU A 291 6.14 0.31 26.65
C GLU A 291 5.64 1.74 26.74
N ARG A 292 5.77 2.38 27.91
CA ARG A 292 5.42 3.80 28.08
C ARG A 292 6.31 4.69 27.21
N ALA A 293 7.61 4.42 27.17
CA ALA A 293 8.56 5.14 26.32
C ALA A 293 8.20 5.02 24.83
N GLU A 294 7.87 3.81 24.36
CA GLU A 294 7.47 3.59 22.97
C GLU A 294 6.13 4.25 22.64
N ALA A 295 5.14 4.17 23.53
CA ALA A 295 3.85 4.83 23.35
C ALA A 295 3.99 6.38 23.27
N ALA A 296 4.83 6.94 24.13
CA ALA A 296 5.17 8.36 24.10
C ALA A 296 5.96 8.71 22.82
N ALA A 297 6.92 7.89 22.39
CA ALA A 297 7.67 8.12 21.15
C ALA A 297 6.79 8.06 19.90
N ARG A 298 5.84 7.12 19.83
CA ARG A 298 4.83 7.05 18.77
C ARG A 298 3.93 8.28 18.79
N SER A 299 3.50 8.73 19.97
CA SER A 299 2.69 9.95 20.11
C SER A 299 3.47 11.19 19.67
N ALA A 300 4.76 11.28 19.98
CA ALA A 300 5.64 12.35 19.54
C ALA A 300 5.77 12.38 18.01
N ASN A 301 5.96 11.22 17.37
CA ASN A 301 6.06 11.09 15.92
C ASN A 301 4.76 11.49 15.22
N LEU A 302 3.61 11.04 15.72
CA LEU A 302 2.31 11.40 15.15
C LEU A 302 2.02 12.89 15.32
N ALA A 303 2.26 13.44 16.52
CA ALA A 303 2.04 14.85 16.83
C ALA A 303 3.02 15.80 16.12
N SER A 304 4.15 15.29 15.61
CA SER A 304 5.11 16.11 14.87
C SER A 304 4.67 16.37 13.42
N LEU A 305 3.66 15.66 12.93
CA LEU A 305 3.01 15.89 11.65
C LEU A 305 1.87 16.90 11.85
N PRO A 306 1.98 18.14 11.34
CA PRO A 306 0.98 19.16 11.58
C PRO A 306 -0.32 18.88 10.79
N PRO A 307 -1.48 19.33 11.29
CA PRO A 307 -2.71 19.30 10.54
C PRO A 307 -2.70 20.33 9.40
N LEU A 308 -3.31 19.97 8.27
CA LEU A 308 -3.51 20.89 7.15
C LEU A 308 -4.95 21.40 7.13
N GLN A 309 -5.11 22.71 6.95
CA GLN A 309 -6.43 23.35 6.89
C GLN A 309 -7.01 23.32 5.49
N GLY A 310 -8.32 23.08 5.42
CA GLY A 310 -9.11 23.11 4.20
C GLY A 310 -8.89 21.90 3.26
N GLU A 311 -8.59 20.73 3.80
CA GLU A 311 -8.55 19.47 3.05
C GLU A 311 -9.79 18.62 3.40
N LEU A 312 -10.19 17.72 2.50
CA LEU A 312 -11.16 16.69 2.84
C LEU A 312 -10.47 15.58 3.64
N ARG A 313 -11.06 15.24 4.78
CA ARG A 313 -10.65 14.17 5.68
C ARG A 313 -11.81 13.20 5.81
N GLY A 314 -11.89 12.28 4.86
CA GLY A 314 -13.00 11.36 4.69
C GLY A 314 -12.73 9.97 5.26
N ALA A 315 -13.79 9.25 5.61
CA ALA A 315 -13.71 7.82 5.87
C ALA A 315 -14.84 7.05 5.17
N TRP A 316 -14.49 5.96 4.48
CA TRP A 316 -15.45 5.06 3.87
C TRP A 316 -15.89 4.00 4.88
N ILE A 317 -17.20 3.78 5.00
CA ILE A 317 -17.77 2.69 5.79
C ILE A 317 -18.66 1.81 4.91
N HIS A 318 -18.29 0.54 4.78
CA HIS A 318 -19.02 -0.41 3.93
C HIS A 318 -20.35 -0.88 4.55
N SER A 319 -20.51 -0.69 5.86
CA SER A 319 -21.75 -1.04 6.58
C SER A 319 -22.75 0.10 6.46
N GLY A 320 -23.98 -0.24 6.05
CA GLY A 320 -25.13 0.67 6.11
C GLY A 320 -25.70 0.88 7.53
N TYR A 321 -25.08 0.29 8.57
CA TYR A 321 -25.57 0.31 9.96
C TYR A 321 -24.49 0.80 10.95
N GLY A 322 -23.55 1.63 10.49
CA GLY A 322 -22.44 2.11 11.31
C GLY A 322 -21.42 1.01 11.67
N ILE A 323 -20.55 1.32 12.64
CA ILE A 323 -19.57 0.36 13.18
C ILE A 323 -20.31 -0.74 13.93
N LYS A 324 -19.90 -2.01 13.75
CA LYS A 324 -20.54 -3.15 14.40
C LYS A 324 -20.61 -2.96 15.92
N GLY A 325 -21.85 -2.97 16.45
CA GLY A 325 -22.14 -2.81 17.87
C GLY A 325 -22.20 -1.36 18.34
N TRP A 326 -22.11 -0.38 17.43
CA TRP A 326 -22.21 1.05 17.71
C TRP A 326 -23.42 1.63 16.98
N THR A 327 -23.93 2.76 17.47
CA THR A 327 -24.91 3.61 16.80
C THR A 327 -24.26 4.47 15.71
N TRP A 328 -25.08 5.10 14.85
CA TRP A 328 -24.58 6.13 13.94
C TRP A 328 -24.02 7.35 14.69
N ASP A 329 -24.60 7.71 15.84
CA ASP A 329 -24.11 8.80 16.68
C ASP A 329 -22.65 8.54 17.11
N GLU A 330 -22.36 7.37 17.68
CA GLU A 330 -21.00 6.97 18.07
C GLU A 330 -20.06 6.85 16.87
N THR A 331 -20.55 6.29 15.75
CA THR A 331 -19.78 6.06 14.53
C THR A 331 -19.31 7.37 13.89
N VAL A 332 -20.16 8.40 13.87
CA VAL A 332 -19.83 9.72 13.33
C VAL A 332 -19.06 10.54 14.36
N LYS A 333 -19.45 10.50 15.64
CA LYS A 333 -18.76 11.23 16.72
C LYS A 333 -17.28 10.93 16.77
N VAL A 334 -16.88 9.65 16.67
CA VAL A 334 -15.45 9.28 16.73
C VAL A 334 -14.64 9.85 15.56
N LEU A 335 -15.26 10.07 14.39
CA LEU A 335 -14.60 10.75 13.27
C LEU A 335 -14.43 12.24 13.58
N ALA A 336 -15.52 12.89 14.03
CA ALA A 336 -15.53 14.30 14.40
C ALA A 336 -14.48 14.62 15.48
N ASP A 337 -14.46 13.83 16.56
CA ASP A 337 -13.53 13.98 17.68
C ASP A 337 -12.06 13.82 17.27
N ASN A 338 -11.79 13.21 16.10
CA ASN A 338 -10.45 13.01 15.54
C ASN A 338 -10.18 13.87 14.29
N GLY A 339 -11.00 14.90 14.08
CA GLY A 339 -10.82 15.94 13.07
C GLY A 339 -11.11 15.51 11.63
N PHE A 340 -11.92 14.47 11.44
CA PHE A 340 -12.49 14.12 10.12
C PHE A 340 -13.74 14.95 9.85
N ASN A 341 -14.00 15.25 8.57
CA ASN A 341 -15.07 16.16 8.16
C ASN A 341 -16.02 15.58 7.11
N ALA A 342 -15.81 14.33 6.67
CA ALA A 342 -16.70 13.66 5.74
C ALA A 342 -16.80 12.15 6.04
N ILE A 343 -17.96 11.57 5.78
CA ILE A 343 -18.19 10.13 5.81
C ILE A 343 -18.88 9.66 4.53
N PHE A 344 -18.47 8.49 4.06
CA PHE A 344 -18.98 7.86 2.85
C PHE A 344 -19.57 6.48 3.20
N PRO A 345 -20.83 6.42 3.68
CA PRO A 345 -21.47 5.16 4.06
C PRO A 345 -22.15 4.48 2.89
N ASN A 346 -21.88 3.17 2.72
CA ASN A 346 -22.60 2.35 1.76
C ASN A 346 -24.03 2.10 2.25
N LEU A 347 -25.00 2.79 1.65
CA LEU A 347 -26.42 2.70 2.03
C LEU A 347 -27.28 2.05 0.94
N CYS A 348 -26.71 1.75 -0.22
CA CYS A 348 -27.40 1.01 -1.27
C CYS A 348 -26.45 0.30 -2.24
N TRP A 349 -26.90 -0.84 -2.72
CA TRP A 349 -26.21 -1.68 -3.71
C TRP A 349 -26.95 -1.67 -5.04
N GLY A 350 -26.50 -2.48 -6.00
CA GLY A 350 -27.16 -2.58 -7.31
C GLY A 350 -28.62 -3.05 -7.22
N GLY A 351 -29.00 -3.78 -6.16
CA GLY A 351 -30.34 -4.35 -6.03
C GLY A 351 -30.95 -4.29 -4.64
N ILE A 352 -30.41 -3.51 -3.70
CA ILE A 352 -30.99 -3.35 -2.37
C ILE A 352 -30.64 -1.98 -1.75
N ALA A 353 -31.54 -1.41 -0.94
CA ALA A 353 -31.32 -0.20 -0.15
C ALA A 353 -31.47 -0.47 1.37
N ASP A 354 -30.66 0.21 2.19
CA ASP A 354 -30.75 0.22 3.66
C ASP A 354 -31.58 1.42 4.19
N TYR A 355 -32.41 1.99 3.32
CA TYR A 355 -33.38 3.05 3.58
C TYR A 355 -34.70 2.71 2.87
N PRO A 356 -35.85 3.34 3.21
CA PRO A 356 -37.16 3.03 2.64
C PRO A 356 -37.29 3.57 1.20
N SER A 357 -36.56 2.95 0.27
CA SER A 357 -36.53 3.29 -1.16
C SER A 357 -37.84 2.90 -1.87
N GLU A 358 -38.27 3.75 -2.78
CA GLU A 358 -39.36 3.50 -3.74
C GLU A 358 -38.82 2.95 -5.07
N VAL A 359 -37.49 2.99 -5.28
CA VAL A 359 -36.82 2.56 -6.52
C VAL A 359 -36.17 1.18 -6.36
N LEU A 360 -35.41 0.98 -5.29
CA LEU A 360 -34.70 -0.27 -5.00
C LEU A 360 -35.51 -1.14 -4.04
N PRO A 361 -35.40 -2.48 -4.13
CA PRO A 361 -35.86 -3.35 -3.06
C PRO A 361 -35.26 -2.94 -1.71
N VAL A 362 -36.08 -2.93 -0.66
CA VAL A 362 -35.67 -2.50 0.68
C VAL A 362 -35.13 -3.69 1.47
N HIS A 363 -33.97 -3.52 2.10
CA HIS A 363 -33.35 -4.58 2.89
C HIS A 363 -34.24 -4.92 4.10
N PRO A 364 -34.48 -6.22 4.42
CA PRO A 364 -35.42 -6.60 5.50
C PRO A 364 -35.12 -6.00 6.87
N ARG A 365 -33.85 -5.68 7.14
CA ARG A 365 -33.46 -5.02 8.39
C ARG A 365 -34.02 -3.60 8.53
N VAL A 366 -34.37 -2.91 7.46
CA VAL A 366 -34.98 -1.56 7.56
C VAL A 366 -36.30 -1.59 8.34
N ALA A 367 -37.08 -2.68 8.22
CA ALA A 367 -38.30 -2.86 8.99
C ALA A 367 -38.05 -2.97 10.51
N LYS A 368 -36.85 -3.44 10.91
CA LYS A 368 -36.47 -3.63 12.30
C LYS A 368 -35.66 -2.44 12.85
N ASP A 369 -34.68 -1.99 12.09
CA ASP A 369 -33.63 -1.07 12.51
C ASP A 369 -33.91 0.37 12.04
N GLY A 370 -34.92 0.59 11.19
CA GLY A 370 -35.33 1.91 10.68
C GLY A 370 -34.53 2.42 9.48
N ASP A 371 -34.83 3.65 9.05
CA ASP A 371 -34.16 4.34 7.95
C ASP A 371 -32.72 4.73 8.33
N GLN A 372 -31.74 3.93 7.87
CA GLN A 372 -30.35 4.14 8.24
C GLN A 372 -29.73 5.38 7.59
N LEU A 373 -30.24 5.83 6.44
CA LEU A 373 -29.75 7.03 5.79
C LEU A 373 -30.17 8.26 6.62
N ALA A 374 -31.43 8.30 7.08
CA ALA A 374 -31.90 9.36 7.97
C ALA A 374 -31.15 9.39 9.32
N GLU A 375 -30.86 8.23 9.92
CA GLU A 375 -30.04 8.15 11.15
C GLU A 375 -28.61 8.68 10.94
N CYS A 376 -27.96 8.23 9.87
CA CYS A 376 -26.60 8.68 9.54
C CYS A 376 -26.57 10.20 9.28
N LEU A 377 -27.55 10.72 8.53
CA LEU A 377 -27.67 12.15 8.24
C LEU A 377 -27.84 12.98 9.51
N ARG A 378 -28.68 12.54 10.46
CA ARG A 378 -28.84 13.22 11.76
C ARG A 378 -27.53 13.30 12.53
N ALA A 379 -26.79 12.19 12.60
CA ALA A 379 -25.49 12.15 13.27
C ALA A 379 -24.48 13.08 12.57
N CYS A 380 -24.42 13.07 11.24
CA CYS A 380 -23.56 13.95 10.45
C CYS A 380 -23.87 15.43 10.71
N ARG A 381 -25.14 15.82 10.69
CA ARG A 381 -25.58 17.19 11.00
C ARG A 381 -25.24 17.61 12.43
N LYS A 382 -25.40 16.72 13.41
CA LYS A 382 -25.05 16.97 14.81
C LYS A 382 -23.57 17.28 15.02
N TYR A 383 -22.69 16.60 14.28
CA TYR A 383 -21.24 16.71 14.44
C TYR A 383 -20.54 17.51 13.33
N GLY A 384 -21.29 18.05 12.36
CA GLY A 384 -20.76 18.89 11.28
C GLY A 384 -19.94 18.14 10.21
N LEU A 385 -20.24 16.85 9.98
CA LEU A 385 -19.63 16.06 8.91
C LEU A 385 -20.48 16.12 7.64
N GLU A 386 -19.81 16.14 6.48
CA GLU A 386 -20.47 15.91 5.20
C GLU A 386 -20.88 14.44 5.05
N LEU A 387 -22.11 14.22 4.57
CA LEU A 387 -22.62 12.90 4.20
C LEU A 387 -22.61 12.73 2.69
N HIS A 388 -21.72 11.86 2.21
CA HIS A 388 -21.65 11.45 0.81
C HIS A 388 -22.17 10.02 0.66
N VAL A 389 -23.41 9.84 0.21
CA VAL A 389 -24.04 8.51 0.16
C VAL A 389 -23.35 7.64 -0.88
N TRP A 390 -22.69 6.59 -0.41
CA TRP A 390 -22.01 5.63 -1.27
C TRP A 390 -23.01 4.60 -1.79
N LYS A 391 -23.08 4.49 -3.11
CA LYS A 391 -23.78 3.44 -3.83
C LYS A 391 -22.81 2.47 -4.50
N VAL A 392 -22.97 1.18 -4.21
CA VAL A 392 -22.33 0.12 -5.00
C VAL A 392 -23.17 -0.10 -6.27
N CYS A 393 -22.66 0.35 -7.41
CA CYS A 393 -23.34 0.22 -8.70
C CYS A 393 -23.17 -1.17 -9.30
N TRP A 394 -24.25 -1.67 -9.92
CA TRP A 394 -24.38 -2.93 -10.66
C TRP A 394 -24.19 -4.20 -9.83
N ASN A 395 -23.22 -4.22 -8.93
CA ASN A 395 -22.88 -5.37 -8.11
C ASN A 395 -23.95 -5.59 -7.04
N LEU A 396 -24.62 -6.74 -7.10
CA LEU A 396 -25.60 -7.18 -6.12
C LEU A 396 -24.92 -7.60 -4.81
N GLY A 397 -23.66 -8.03 -4.87
CA GLY A 397 -22.86 -8.36 -3.69
C GLY A 397 -23.48 -9.42 -2.77
N HIS A 398 -22.92 -9.55 -1.57
CA HIS A 398 -23.46 -10.43 -0.54
C HIS A 398 -24.63 -9.79 0.24
N HIS A 399 -24.70 -8.46 0.23
CA HIS A 399 -25.71 -7.69 0.98
C HIS A 399 -27.11 -7.78 0.35
N THR A 400 -27.22 -7.92 -0.97
CA THR A 400 -28.51 -8.24 -1.60
C THR A 400 -28.90 -9.68 -1.23
N PRO A 401 -30.12 -9.94 -0.70
CA PRO A 401 -30.57 -11.28 -0.38
C PRO A 401 -30.48 -12.27 -1.56
N PRO A 402 -30.16 -13.57 -1.33
CA PRO A 402 -30.07 -14.57 -2.39
C PRO A 402 -31.29 -14.66 -3.30
N GLU A 403 -32.49 -14.51 -2.75
CA GLU A 403 -33.77 -14.60 -3.44
C GLU A 403 -33.94 -13.45 -4.43
N ILE A 404 -33.57 -12.24 -4.02
CA ILE A 404 -33.58 -11.05 -4.90
C ILE A 404 -32.53 -11.19 -6.00
N ARG A 405 -31.32 -11.70 -5.67
CA ARG A 405 -30.30 -11.98 -6.71
C ARG A 405 -30.80 -12.98 -7.74
N LYS A 406 -31.48 -14.03 -7.29
CA LYS A 406 -32.08 -15.04 -8.17
C LYS A 406 -33.11 -14.42 -9.13
N GLN A 407 -33.97 -13.54 -8.63
CA GLN A 407 -34.95 -12.82 -9.46
C GLN A 407 -34.29 -12.01 -10.59
N PHE A 408 -33.19 -11.29 -10.31
CA PHE A 408 -32.46 -10.57 -11.36
C PHE A 408 -31.83 -11.50 -12.40
N VAL A 409 -31.31 -12.65 -11.98
CA VAL A 409 -30.75 -13.66 -12.89
C VAL A 409 -31.84 -14.26 -13.79
N GLU A 410 -32.97 -14.68 -13.21
CA GLU A 410 -34.09 -15.27 -13.94
C GLU A 410 -34.75 -14.28 -14.91
N ALA A 411 -34.74 -13.00 -14.57
CA ALA A 411 -35.19 -11.92 -15.45
C ALA A 411 -34.19 -11.57 -16.57
N GLY A 412 -33.05 -12.27 -16.67
CA GLY A 412 -32.01 -11.98 -17.67
C GLY A 412 -31.34 -10.62 -17.48
N ARG A 413 -31.37 -10.07 -16.26
CA ARG A 413 -30.87 -8.71 -15.95
C ARG A 413 -29.40 -8.68 -15.53
N THR A 414 -28.73 -9.82 -15.38
CA THR A 414 -27.32 -9.89 -14.96
C THR A 414 -26.37 -10.10 -16.13
N GLN A 415 -25.14 -9.64 -15.97
CA GLN A 415 -24.05 -9.89 -16.92
C GLN A 415 -23.68 -11.37 -16.91
N VAL A 416 -23.29 -11.89 -18.06
CA VAL A 416 -22.83 -13.28 -18.22
C VAL A 416 -21.35 -13.28 -18.58
N ASP A 417 -20.56 -14.14 -17.96
CA ASP A 417 -19.14 -14.28 -18.29
C ASP A 417 -18.93 -15.00 -19.62
N ILE A 418 -17.70 -15.00 -20.14
CA ILE A 418 -17.38 -15.66 -21.40
C ILE A 418 -17.63 -17.19 -21.40
N LYS A 419 -17.78 -17.81 -20.23
CA LYS A 419 -18.08 -19.24 -20.08
C LYS A 419 -19.59 -19.50 -20.01
N GLY A 420 -20.42 -18.47 -20.16
CA GLY A 420 -21.88 -18.59 -20.09
C GLY A 420 -22.42 -18.58 -18.65
N LYS A 421 -21.61 -18.25 -17.65
CA LYS A 421 -22.04 -18.22 -16.24
C LYS A 421 -22.57 -16.82 -15.87
N PRO A 422 -23.78 -16.71 -15.28
CA PRO A 422 -24.24 -15.46 -14.71
C PRO A 422 -23.31 -14.93 -13.62
N SER A 423 -23.06 -13.63 -13.65
CA SER A 423 -22.33 -12.90 -12.62
C SER A 423 -23.29 -12.27 -11.60
N ASN A 424 -22.74 -11.75 -10.50
CA ASN A 424 -23.49 -10.95 -9.52
C ASN A 424 -23.63 -9.48 -9.92
N PHE A 425 -23.37 -9.12 -11.18
CA PHE A 425 -23.46 -7.74 -11.66
C PHE A 425 -24.66 -7.59 -12.59
N LEU A 426 -25.43 -6.53 -12.42
CA LEU A 426 -26.45 -6.10 -13.37
C LEU A 426 -25.80 -5.68 -14.69
N ALA A 427 -26.47 -5.99 -15.80
CA ALA A 427 -26.02 -5.69 -17.15
C ALA A 427 -26.28 -4.21 -17.51
N PRO A 428 -25.23 -3.38 -17.76
CA PRO A 428 -25.39 -1.94 -17.94
C PRO A 428 -26.09 -1.51 -19.23
N HIS A 429 -26.14 -2.37 -20.26
CA HIS A 429 -26.82 -2.07 -21.52
C HIS A 429 -28.35 -2.25 -21.44
N ILE A 430 -28.86 -2.92 -20.42
CA ILE A 430 -30.30 -3.12 -20.22
C ILE A 430 -30.91 -1.83 -19.67
N ALA A 431 -31.91 -1.29 -20.38
CA ALA A 431 -32.57 -0.02 -20.03
C ALA A 431 -33.11 -0.01 -18.60
N ALA A 432 -33.84 -1.06 -18.18
CA ALA A 432 -34.39 -1.17 -16.83
C ALA A 432 -33.32 -1.20 -15.71
N ASN A 433 -32.10 -1.70 -15.98
CA ASN A 433 -31.00 -1.64 -15.01
C ASN A 433 -30.42 -0.23 -14.92
N PHE A 434 -30.26 0.42 -16.07
CA PHE A 434 -29.78 1.79 -16.10
C PHE A 434 -30.72 2.77 -15.40
N GLU A 435 -32.03 2.64 -15.65
CA GLU A 435 -33.06 3.44 -14.97
C GLU A 435 -33.03 3.17 -13.46
N LEU A 436 -32.96 1.91 -13.03
CA LEU A 436 -32.84 1.54 -11.62
C LEU A 436 -31.63 2.21 -10.94
N GLU A 437 -30.44 2.15 -11.56
CA GLU A 437 -29.23 2.77 -11.00
C GLU A 437 -29.31 4.30 -10.96
N ARG A 438 -29.79 4.92 -12.05
CA ARG A 438 -29.96 6.38 -12.15
C ARG A 438 -30.97 6.87 -11.12
N ASP A 439 -32.16 6.27 -11.11
CA ASP A 439 -33.28 6.75 -10.31
C ASP A 439 -33.04 6.52 -8.82
N ALA A 440 -32.30 5.47 -8.43
CA ALA A 440 -31.88 5.28 -7.04
C ALA A 440 -30.97 6.41 -6.55
N MET A 441 -30.01 6.87 -7.38
CA MET A 441 -29.16 8.01 -7.04
C MET A 441 -29.96 9.31 -6.95
N LEU A 442 -30.86 9.55 -7.92
CA LEU A 442 -31.69 10.75 -7.94
C LEU A 442 -32.73 10.76 -6.80
N GLU A 443 -33.24 9.60 -6.39
CA GLU A 443 -34.14 9.46 -5.24
C GLU A 443 -33.47 9.98 -3.96
N ILE A 444 -32.22 9.57 -3.70
CA ILE A 444 -31.46 10.01 -2.52
C ILE A 444 -31.42 11.54 -2.47
N VAL A 445 -31.11 12.18 -3.60
CA VAL A 445 -30.98 13.64 -3.71
C VAL A 445 -32.31 14.36 -3.49
N ARG A 446 -33.42 13.80 -3.99
CA ARG A 446 -34.76 14.38 -3.85
C ARG A 446 -35.29 14.29 -2.42
N ARG A 447 -35.01 13.19 -1.74
CA ARG A 447 -35.66 12.84 -0.46
C ARG A 447 -34.83 13.23 0.76
N TYR A 448 -33.51 13.33 0.62
CA TYR A 448 -32.61 13.57 1.74
C TYR A 448 -31.67 14.73 1.45
N ASP A 449 -31.50 15.60 2.43
CA ASP A 449 -30.57 16.74 2.39
C ASP A 449 -29.12 16.28 2.63
N VAL A 450 -28.60 15.47 1.71
CA VAL A 450 -27.22 14.98 1.68
C VAL A 450 -26.29 15.99 1.00
N ASP A 451 -25.00 15.93 1.32
CA ASP A 451 -23.97 16.79 0.72
C ASP A 451 -23.45 16.21 -0.61
N GLY A 452 -23.53 14.90 -0.81
CA GLY A 452 -23.12 14.27 -2.06
C GLY A 452 -23.65 12.86 -2.28
N VAL A 453 -23.55 12.42 -3.54
CA VAL A 453 -23.71 11.02 -3.95
C VAL A 453 -22.39 10.50 -4.50
N HIS A 454 -22.05 9.26 -4.14
CA HIS A 454 -20.73 8.69 -4.38
C HIS A 454 -20.84 7.33 -5.08
N PHE A 455 -20.35 7.26 -6.31
CA PHE A 455 -20.27 6.03 -7.09
C PHE A 455 -19.17 5.11 -6.59
N ASP A 456 -19.47 3.83 -6.43
CA ASP A 456 -18.48 2.76 -6.39
C ASP A 456 -18.94 1.61 -7.28
N TYR A 457 -18.03 0.72 -7.65
CA TYR A 457 -18.29 -0.38 -8.60
C TYR A 457 -18.93 0.09 -9.92
N ILE A 458 -18.83 1.37 -10.26
CA ILE A 458 -19.26 1.96 -11.55
C ILE A 458 -18.33 1.47 -12.68
N ARG A 459 -18.47 0.17 -13.00
CA ARG A 459 -17.59 -0.64 -13.86
C ARG A 459 -18.20 -2.00 -14.15
N TYR A 460 -17.61 -2.72 -15.09
CA TYR A 460 -17.78 -4.16 -15.26
C TYR A 460 -16.92 -4.93 -14.23
N PRO A 461 -17.24 -6.21 -13.92
CA PRO A 461 -16.45 -7.00 -12.98
C PRO A 461 -15.03 -7.27 -13.48
N ASN A 462 -14.85 -7.50 -14.79
CA ASN A 462 -13.56 -7.72 -15.44
C ASN A 462 -13.70 -7.69 -16.98
N ALA A 463 -12.62 -8.05 -17.68
CA ALA A 463 -12.56 -8.07 -19.14
C ALA A 463 -13.39 -9.20 -19.79
N ASP A 464 -13.79 -10.20 -18.99
CA ASP A 464 -14.46 -11.44 -19.37
C ASP A 464 -15.98 -11.37 -19.17
N CYS A 465 -16.54 -10.18 -18.92
CA CYS A 465 -17.96 -9.87 -18.90
C CYS A 465 -18.20 -8.56 -19.69
N ASP A 466 -19.35 -8.30 -20.29
CA ASP A 466 -20.57 -9.11 -20.35
C ASP A 466 -20.69 -9.75 -21.75
N PHE A 467 -20.84 -11.06 -21.81
CA PHE A 467 -20.96 -11.83 -23.06
C PHE A 467 -22.32 -12.52 -23.23
N SER A 468 -23.35 -12.05 -22.52
CA SER A 468 -24.73 -12.49 -22.69
C SER A 468 -25.25 -12.28 -24.12
N ASP A 469 -26.29 -13.03 -24.50
CA ASP A 469 -26.97 -12.83 -25.78
C ASP A 469 -27.58 -11.44 -25.92
N SER A 470 -28.09 -10.87 -24.82
CA SER A 470 -28.61 -9.50 -24.83
C SER A 470 -27.49 -8.47 -25.08
N ALA A 471 -26.29 -8.69 -24.52
CA ALA A 471 -25.12 -7.86 -24.80
C ALA A 471 -24.68 -7.96 -26.26
N ARG A 472 -24.74 -9.16 -26.86
CA ARG A 472 -24.47 -9.36 -28.30
C ARG A 472 -25.42 -8.54 -29.16
N VAL A 473 -26.73 -8.63 -28.90
CA VAL A 473 -27.76 -7.89 -29.67
C VAL A 473 -27.55 -6.39 -29.52
N ALA A 474 -27.35 -5.90 -28.29
CA ALA A 474 -27.13 -4.48 -28.03
C ALA A 474 -25.82 -3.95 -28.65
N PHE A 475 -24.75 -4.75 -28.63
CA PHE A 475 -23.50 -4.39 -29.28
C PHE A 475 -23.63 -4.37 -30.81
N GLN A 476 -24.30 -5.35 -31.43
CA GLN A 476 -24.57 -5.34 -32.87
C GLN A 476 -25.36 -4.10 -33.30
N ALA A 477 -26.38 -3.72 -32.51
CA ALA A 477 -27.16 -2.52 -32.77
C ALA A 477 -26.32 -1.23 -32.69
N TRP A 478 -25.40 -1.14 -31.72
CA TRP A 478 -24.47 -0.01 -31.60
C TRP A 478 -23.40 -0.01 -32.69
N HIS A 479 -22.88 -1.19 -33.04
CA HIS A 479 -21.80 -1.35 -34.01
C HIS A 479 -22.27 -1.16 -35.45
N GLY A 480 -23.53 -1.47 -35.75
CA GLY A 480 -24.14 -1.38 -37.08
C GLY A 480 -23.97 -2.63 -37.94
N GLU A 481 -23.33 -3.68 -37.44
CA GLU A 481 -23.04 -4.92 -38.17
C GLU A 481 -23.36 -6.17 -37.33
N THR A 482 -23.67 -7.27 -38.02
CA THR A 482 -23.82 -8.59 -37.38
C THR A 482 -22.45 -9.13 -36.99
N VAL A 483 -22.28 -9.56 -35.74
CA VAL A 483 -21.02 -10.07 -35.23
C VAL A 483 -20.94 -11.59 -35.45
N SER A 484 -20.15 -12.02 -36.43
CA SER A 484 -19.78 -13.44 -36.58
C SER A 484 -18.72 -13.83 -35.53
N GLY A 485 -18.81 -15.05 -34.99
CA GLY A 485 -17.82 -15.57 -34.04
C GLY A 485 -17.90 -15.02 -32.60
N TRP A 486 -19.09 -14.57 -32.15
CA TRP A 486 -19.33 -14.22 -30.75
C TRP A 486 -19.12 -15.42 -29.80
N PRO A 487 -18.60 -15.23 -28.57
CA PRO A 487 -18.03 -13.99 -28.00
C PRO A 487 -16.55 -13.77 -28.38
N LYS A 488 -15.91 -14.75 -29.03
CA LYS A 488 -14.46 -14.76 -29.30
C LYS A 488 -14.00 -13.55 -30.11
N ALA A 489 -14.78 -13.11 -31.10
CA ALA A 489 -14.49 -11.92 -31.90
C ALA A 489 -14.34 -10.64 -31.06
N CYS A 490 -14.99 -10.56 -29.90
CA CYS A 490 -15.00 -9.42 -28.99
C CYS A 490 -14.11 -9.62 -27.74
N HIS A 491 -13.45 -10.78 -27.62
CA HIS A 491 -12.56 -11.12 -26.50
C HIS A 491 -11.08 -10.87 -26.85
N ARG A 492 -10.15 -11.19 -25.93
CA ARG A 492 -8.70 -11.03 -26.11
C ARG A 492 -8.24 -11.74 -27.39
N GLY A 493 -7.56 -10.99 -28.26
CA GLY A 493 -7.11 -11.47 -29.57
C GLY A 493 -8.17 -11.43 -30.69
N GLY A 494 -9.42 -11.07 -30.37
CA GLY A 494 -10.49 -10.92 -31.36
C GLY A 494 -10.46 -9.57 -32.07
N ALA A 495 -10.82 -9.57 -33.36
CA ALA A 495 -10.79 -8.38 -34.22
C ALA A 495 -11.69 -7.22 -33.75
N LEU A 496 -12.80 -7.52 -33.06
CA LEU A 496 -13.78 -6.54 -32.59
C LEU A 496 -13.55 -6.11 -31.12
N ARG A 497 -12.48 -6.58 -30.47
CA ARG A 497 -12.21 -6.26 -29.06
C ARG A 497 -12.18 -4.76 -28.78
N GLY A 498 -11.57 -3.97 -29.66
CA GLY A 498 -11.47 -2.51 -29.50
C GLY A 498 -12.84 -1.81 -29.55
N ALA A 499 -13.66 -2.16 -30.54
CA ALA A 499 -15.03 -1.63 -30.68
C ALA A 499 -15.90 -2.05 -29.49
N PHE A 500 -15.82 -3.32 -29.08
CA PHE A 500 -16.57 -3.84 -27.94
C PHE A 500 -16.19 -3.14 -26.62
N ASN A 501 -14.90 -2.90 -26.39
CA ASN A 501 -14.45 -2.16 -25.22
C ASN A 501 -14.92 -0.69 -25.24
N THR A 502 -15.00 -0.06 -26.42
CA THR A 502 -15.54 1.30 -26.57
C THR A 502 -17.02 1.34 -26.21
N TRP A 503 -17.80 0.39 -26.71
CA TRP A 503 -19.22 0.24 -26.36
C TRP A 503 -19.43 0.03 -24.84
N ARG A 504 -18.67 -0.89 -24.24
CA ARG A 504 -18.72 -1.15 -22.78
C ARG A 504 -18.42 0.11 -21.97
N ARG A 505 -17.40 0.87 -22.35
CA ARG A 505 -17.08 2.16 -21.70
C ARG A 505 -18.25 3.13 -21.80
N GLY A 506 -18.84 3.26 -23.00
CA GLY A 506 -20.01 4.10 -23.23
C GLY A 506 -21.19 3.75 -22.31
N ASN A 507 -21.43 2.46 -22.07
CA ASN A 507 -22.49 2.01 -21.15
C ASN A 507 -22.27 2.44 -19.70
N ILE A 508 -21.01 2.54 -19.24
CA ILE A 508 -20.69 3.04 -17.90
C ILE A 508 -20.73 4.56 -17.87
N SER A 509 -20.07 5.22 -18.83
CA SER A 509 -20.01 6.69 -18.95
C SER A 509 -21.39 7.32 -19.00
N ARG A 510 -22.35 6.74 -19.74
CA ARG A 510 -23.72 7.28 -19.85
C ARG A 510 -24.45 7.31 -18.50
N LEU A 511 -24.17 6.40 -17.57
CA LEU A 511 -24.77 6.44 -16.23
C LEU A 511 -24.17 7.56 -15.40
N VAL A 512 -22.85 7.71 -15.44
CA VAL A 512 -22.14 8.80 -14.75
C VAL A 512 -22.67 10.15 -15.24
N GLN A 513 -22.79 10.34 -16.55
CA GLN A 513 -23.38 11.52 -17.16
C GLN A 513 -24.82 11.77 -16.67
N ALA A 514 -25.71 10.78 -16.82
CA ALA A 514 -27.13 10.96 -16.53
C ALA A 514 -27.41 11.27 -15.05
N VAL A 515 -26.65 10.66 -14.14
CA VAL A 515 -26.75 10.97 -12.71
C VAL A 515 -26.15 12.35 -12.44
N SER A 516 -25.00 12.71 -13.02
CA SER A 516 -24.42 14.05 -12.83
C SER A 516 -25.40 15.13 -13.25
N GLU A 517 -25.90 15.08 -14.48
CA GLU A 517 -26.87 16.03 -15.02
C GLU A 517 -28.16 16.06 -14.18
N GLY A 518 -28.66 14.90 -13.77
CA GLY A 518 -29.86 14.79 -12.94
C GLY A 518 -29.69 15.34 -11.53
N VAL A 519 -28.57 15.05 -10.86
CA VAL A 519 -28.24 15.57 -9.52
C VAL A 519 -28.18 17.08 -9.57
N HIS A 520 -27.40 17.65 -10.50
CA HIS A 520 -27.22 19.10 -10.59
C HIS A 520 -28.48 19.83 -11.05
N ALA A 521 -29.39 19.17 -11.78
CA ALA A 521 -30.71 19.70 -12.12
C ALA A 521 -31.66 19.74 -10.90
N ILE A 522 -31.52 18.80 -9.95
CA ILE A 522 -32.36 18.73 -8.74
C ILE A 522 -31.82 19.66 -7.65
N ARG A 523 -30.52 19.52 -7.32
CA ARG A 523 -29.81 20.29 -6.30
C ARG A 523 -28.36 20.56 -6.77
N PRO A 524 -28.06 21.73 -7.37
CA PRO A 524 -26.76 22.02 -7.97
C PRO A 524 -25.58 22.09 -6.97
N GLU A 525 -25.88 22.19 -5.68
CA GLU A 525 -24.90 22.17 -4.58
C GLU A 525 -24.45 20.75 -4.17
N VAL A 526 -25.21 19.71 -4.55
CA VAL A 526 -24.90 18.32 -4.19
C VAL A 526 -23.76 17.80 -5.05
N GLN A 527 -22.77 17.21 -4.40
CA GLN A 527 -21.58 16.73 -5.06
C GLN A 527 -21.77 15.36 -5.71
N VAL A 528 -21.16 15.17 -6.87
CA VAL A 528 -21.09 13.89 -7.57
C VAL A 528 -19.65 13.42 -7.60
N SER A 529 -19.39 12.26 -7.01
CA SER A 529 -18.03 11.73 -6.88
C SER A 529 -17.97 10.24 -7.16
N ALA A 530 -16.75 9.71 -7.35
CA ALA A 530 -16.55 8.30 -7.63
C ALA A 530 -15.31 7.71 -6.96
N ALA A 531 -15.48 6.54 -6.32
CA ALA A 531 -14.43 5.59 -6.00
C ALA A 531 -13.98 4.87 -7.29
N VAL A 532 -12.73 5.10 -7.68
CA VAL A 532 -12.16 4.57 -8.93
C VAL A 532 -10.92 3.74 -8.66
N PHE A 533 -10.58 2.81 -9.56
CA PHE A 533 -9.30 2.12 -9.51
C PHE A 533 -8.15 3.11 -9.68
N GLY A 534 -7.02 2.84 -9.02
CA GLY A 534 -5.86 3.74 -9.06
C GLY A 534 -5.15 3.78 -10.41
N ASN A 535 -5.20 2.70 -11.20
CA ASN A 535 -4.53 2.62 -12.51
C ASN A 535 -5.48 3.05 -13.63
N TRP A 536 -5.42 4.32 -14.04
CA TRP A 536 -6.32 4.90 -15.05
C TRP A 536 -5.97 4.52 -16.49
N ASP A 537 -4.79 3.97 -16.75
CA ASP A 537 -4.39 3.53 -18.09
C ASP A 537 -5.03 2.19 -18.46
N SER A 538 -5.02 1.24 -17.52
CA SER A 538 -5.54 -0.12 -17.73
C SER A 538 -7.04 -0.26 -17.45
N SER A 539 -7.62 0.60 -16.60
CA SER A 539 -9.03 0.52 -16.20
C SER A 539 -10.03 0.61 -17.36
N PRO A 540 -9.85 1.49 -18.37
CA PRO A 540 -10.76 1.56 -19.51
C PRO A 540 -10.82 0.27 -20.32
N GLY A 541 -9.70 -0.45 -20.46
CA GLY A 541 -9.61 -1.69 -21.24
C GLY A 541 -10.01 -2.96 -20.48
N SER A 542 -9.91 -2.94 -19.14
CA SER A 542 -10.14 -4.09 -18.26
C SER A 542 -11.53 -4.11 -17.62
N ILE A 543 -11.99 -2.97 -17.11
CA ILE A 543 -13.25 -2.85 -16.35
C ILE A 543 -14.18 -1.76 -16.89
N ALA A 544 -13.82 -1.15 -18.02
CA ALA A 544 -14.58 -0.10 -18.70
C ALA A 544 -14.80 1.19 -17.88
N GLN A 545 -13.97 1.42 -16.85
CA GLN A 545 -13.99 2.65 -16.06
C GLN A 545 -13.10 3.71 -16.73
N ALA A 546 -13.72 4.78 -17.23
CA ALA A 546 -13.09 5.82 -18.03
C ALA A 546 -12.93 7.14 -17.24
N THR A 547 -12.28 7.07 -16.09
CA THR A 547 -12.18 8.19 -15.13
C THR A 547 -11.77 9.52 -15.77
N VAL A 548 -10.73 9.53 -16.61
CA VAL A 548 -10.24 10.78 -17.24
C VAL A 548 -11.30 11.40 -18.16
N GLU A 549 -12.05 10.57 -18.89
CA GLU A 549 -13.16 11.03 -19.74
C GLU A 549 -14.25 11.70 -18.89
N TRP A 550 -14.59 11.16 -17.74
CA TRP A 550 -15.61 11.73 -16.85
C TRP A 550 -15.19 13.08 -16.28
N ILE A 551 -13.90 13.21 -15.96
CA ILE A 551 -13.29 14.47 -15.50
C ILE A 551 -13.26 15.50 -16.64
N ASP A 552 -12.89 15.08 -17.85
CA ASP A 552 -12.81 15.95 -19.03
C ASP A 552 -14.18 16.53 -19.41
N ASN A 553 -15.24 15.74 -19.23
CA ASN A 553 -16.63 16.16 -19.49
C ASN A 553 -17.30 16.87 -18.30
N GLY A 554 -16.65 16.96 -17.14
CA GLY A 554 -17.19 17.63 -15.96
C GLY A 554 -18.34 16.87 -15.28
N TRP A 555 -18.38 15.54 -15.39
CA TRP A 555 -19.42 14.70 -14.77
C TRP A 555 -19.09 14.28 -13.33
N LEU A 556 -17.94 14.70 -12.80
CA LEU A 556 -17.54 14.48 -11.41
C LEU A 556 -17.08 15.81 -10.82
N ASP A 557 -17.54 16.11 -9.61
CA ASP A 557 -17.09 17.26 -8.82
C ASP A 557 -15.76 16.98 -8.12
N PHE A 558 -15.51 15.72 -7.72
CA PHE A 558 -14.22 15.24 -7.24
C PHE A 558 -14.05 13.73 -7.47
N VAL A 559 -12.80 13.25 -7.40
CA VAL A 559 -12.47 11.84 -7.62
C VAL A 559 -11.71 11.23 -6.44
N CYS A 560 -12.03 9.97 -6.11
CA CYS A 560 -11.40 9.23 -5.02
C CYS A 560 -10.73 7.94 -5.55
N PRO A 561 -9.47 8.01 -6.02
CA PRO A 561 -8.75 6.81 -6.44
C PRO A 561 -8.41 5.90 -5.25
N MET A 562 -8.81 4.63 -5.34
CA MET A 562 -8.58 3.59 -4.34
C MET A 562 -7.13 3.08 -4.39
N ASN A 563 -6.20 3.89 -3.89
CA ASN A 563 -4.76 3.63 -3.90
C ASN A 563 -4.34 2.72 -2.73
N TYR A 564 -4.99 1.57 -2.59
CA TYR A 564 -4.83 0.66 -1.46
C TYR A 564 -3.54 -0.17 -1.54
N ASN A 565 -2.42 0.39 -1.08
CA ASN A 565 -1.12 -0.27 -1.03
C ASN A 565 -0.31 0.19 0.19
N THR A 566 0.55 -0.68 0.73
CA THR A 566 1.42 -0.34 1.87
C THR A 566 2.72 0.35 1.45
N SER A 567 3.06 0.36 0.16
CA SER A 567 4.29 0.96 -0.38
C SER A 567 4.13 2.44 -0.69
N ASP A 568 4.91 3.27 0.00
CA ASP A 568 5.00 4.72 -0.24
C ASP A 568 5.52 5.03 -1.66
N THR A 569 6.51 4.29 -2.14
CA THR A 569 7.07 4.48 -3.49
C THR A 569 6.01 4.21 -4.56
N TRP A 570 5.23 3.13 -4.39
CA TRP A 570 4.13 2.85 -5.30
C TRP A 570 3.06 3.96 -5.26
N LEU A 571 2.70 4.41 -4.05
CA LEU A 571 1.73 5.49 -3.87
C LEU A 571 2.19 6.79 -4.53
N ARG A 572 3.47 7.16 -4.38
CA ARG A 572 4.07 8.32 -5.03
C ARG A 572 3.95 8.25 -6.55
N ASN A 573 4.28 7.10 -7.14
CA ASN A 573 4.25 6.91 -8.58
C ASN A 573 2.81 6.99 -9.14
N ILE A 574 1.86 6.28 -8.52
CA ILE A 574 0.47 6.26 -9.00
C ILE A 574 -0.20 7.63 -8.85
N LEU A 575 0.02 8.32 -7.71
CA LEU A 575 -0.52 9.66 -7.48
C LEU A 575 0.06 10.70 -8.43
N SER A 576 1.35 10.62 -8.75
CA SER A 576 1.97 11.54 -9.70
C SER A 576 1.31 11.44 -11.08
N GLY A 577 1.06 10.22 -11.58
CA GLY A 577 0.32 10.01 -12.83
C GLY A 577 -1.12 10.53 -12.77
N GLN A 578 -1.81 10.32 -11.63
CA GLN A 578 -3.18 10.82 -11.43
C GLN A 578 -3.24 12.35 -11.41
N LEU A 579 -2.31 13.03 -10.71
CA LEU A 579 -2.23 14.49 -10.68
C LEU A 579 -1.95 15.08 -12.07
N GLU A 580 -1.08 14.44 -12.84
CA GLU A 580 -0.80 14.82 -14.24
C GLU A 580 -1.99 14.59 -15.18
N ALA A 581 -2.80 13.56 -14.92
CA ALA A 581 -4.03 13.31 -15.68
C ALA A 581 -5.15 14.30 -15.30
N VAL A 582 -5.34 14.63 -14.02
CA VAL A 582 -6.37 15.57 -13.58
C VAL A 582 -6.01 17.01 -13.93
N ARG A 583 -4.73 17.37 -13.86
CA ARG A 583 -4.26 18.74 -14.13
C ARG A 583 -5.04 19.79 -13.32
N GLY A 584 -5.33 19.49 -12.06
CA GLY A 584 -6.07 20.37 -11.14
C GLY A 584 -7.45 20.82 -11.64
N ARG A 585 -8.10 20.05 -12.52
CA ARG A 585 -9.46 20.35 -13.01
C ARG A 585 -10.53 20.12 -11.94
N ILE A 586 -10.34 19.09 -11.13
CA ILE A 586 -11.16 18.75 -9.96
C ILE A 586 -10.24 18.32 -8.81
N PRO A 587 -10.71 18.31 -7.55
CA PRO A 587 -9.95 17.78 -6.43
C PRO A 587 -9.70 16.27 -6.56
N ILE A 588 -8.54 15.83 -6.08
CA ILE A 588 -8.25 14.40 -5.85
C ILE A 588 -8.23 14.16 -4.35
N TYR A 589 -9.08 13.24 -3.88
CA TYR A 589 -9.03 12.73 -2.50
C TYR A 589 -8.48 11.32 -2.49
N CYS A 590 -7.22 11.18 -2.08
CA CYS A 590 -6.50 9.90 -2.16
C CYS A 590 -7.16 8.85 -1.26
N GLY A 591 -7.64 7.76 -1.85
CA GLY A 591 -8.18 6.63 -1.12
C GLY A 591 -7.07 5.79 -0.49
N LEU A 592 -7.02 5.71 0.84
CA LEU A 592 -5.97 5.04 1.59
C LEU A 592 -6.42 3.70 2.16
N GLY A 593 -5.53 2.71 2.01
CA GLY A 593 -5.72 1.33 2.41
C GLY A 593 -5.56 1.07 3.91
N SER A 594 -6.10 1.90 4.80
CA SER A 594 -5.65 1.98 6.20
C SER A 594 -5.75 0.66 6.99
N TRP A 595 -6.70 -0.23 6.67
CA TRP A 595 -6.81 -1.58 7.27
C TRP A 595 -5.63 -2.49 6.91
N ARG A 596 -4.92 -2.19 5.82
CA ARG A 596 -3.72 -2.91 5.37
C ARG A 596 -2.45 -2.38 6.02
N HIS A 597 -2.49 -1.19 6.62
CA HIS A 597 -1.32 -0.61 7.26
C HIS A 597 -1.03 -1.32 8.58
N GLU A 598 0.27 -1.44 8.87
CA GLU A 598 0.76 -2.07 10.09
C GLU A 598 0.36 -1.28 11.35
N ASN A 599 0.35 0.06 11.26
CA ASN A 599 0.10 0.96 12.38
C ASN A 599 -0.36 2.34 11.88
N THR A 600 -0.71 3.21 12.84
CA THR A 600 -1.17 4.58 12.60
C THR A 600 -0.11 5.47 11.97
N ILE A 601 1.17 5.28 12.29
CA ILE A 601 2.29 6.06 11.72
C ILE A 601 2.37 5.83 10.21
N ALA A 602 2.22 4.58 9.75
CA ALA A 602 2.19 4.28 8.31
C ALA A 602 1.02 4.99 7.59
N THR A 603 -0.15 5.06 8.23
CA THR A 603 -1.30 5.82 7.68
C THR A 603 -1.01 7.33 7.64
N ALA A 604 -0.50 7.90 8.74
CA ALA A 604 -0.14 9.31 8.81
C ALA A 604 0.95 9.68 7.78
N ARG A 605 1.93 8.80 7.57
CA ARG A 605 2.99 8.97 6.57
C ARG A 605 2.45 9.03 5.15
N GLN A 606 1.51 8.17 4.78
CA GLN A 606 0.88 8.23 3.45
C GLN A 606 -0.01 9.47 3.27
N ILE A 607 -0.69 9.94 4.32
CA ILE A 607 -1.41 11.22 4.30
C ILE A 607 -0.41 12.37 4.06
N ALA A 608 0.72 12.39 4.78
CA ALA A 608 1.77 13.39 4.60
C ALA A 608 2.36 13.36 3.18
N LEU A 609 2.60 12.16 2.63
CA LEU A 609 3.05 11.98 1.25
C LEU A 609 2.04 12.53 0.23
N GLY A 610 0.73 12.29 0.44
CA GLY A 610 -0.32 12.87 -0.40
C GLY A 610 -0.25 14.39 -0.41
N ARG A 611 -0.13 15.01 0.76
CA ARG A 611 0.02 16.48 0.91
C ARG A 611 1.29 17.01 0.24
N GLU A 612 2.41 16.29 0.40
CA GLU A 612 3.66 16.60 -0.28
C GLU A 612 3.47 16.56 -1.80
N LEU A 613 2.67 15.65 -2.33
CA LEU A 613 2.35 15.54 -3.77
C LEU A 613 1.34 16.58 -4.25
N GLY A 614 0.52 17.11 -3.34
CA GLY A 614 -0.45 18.15 -3.64
C GLY A 614 -1.87 17.65 -3.88
N VAL A 615 -2.22 16.45 -3.40
CA VAL A 615 -3.64 16.03 -3.34
C VAL A 615 -4.42 16.90 -2.36
N ASP A 616 -5.74 16.89 -2.46
CA ASP A 616 -6.59 17.87 -1.78
C ASP A 616 -7.23 17.40 -0.50
N GLY A 617 -7.01 16.13 -0.21
CA GLY A 617 -7.57 15.40 0.90
C GLY A 617 -7.32 13.91 0.73
N PHE A 618 -7.91 13.14 1.62
CA PHE A 618 -7.79 11.69 1.64
C PHE A 618 -9.09 11.07 2.14
N VAL A 619 -9.30 9.82 1.76
CA VAL A 619 -10.40 9.01 2.28
C VAL A 619 -9.83 7.69 2.80
N CYS A 620 -9.96 7.44 4.10
CA CYS A 620 -9.52 6.18 4.69
C CYS A 620 -10.62 5.11 4.52
N PHE A 621 -10.32 4.02 3.82
CA PHE A 621 -11.09 2.79 3.99
C PHE A 621 -10.34 1.94 5.03
N GLN A 622 -10.97 1.12 5.87
CA GLN A 622 -12.40 1.11 6.18
C GLN A 622 -12.63 1.60 7.62
N HIS A 623 -13.67 2.41 7.81
CA HIS A 623 -14.12 2.89 9.12
C HIS A 623 -14.82 1.79 9.92
N GLY A 624 -14.04 0.80 10.35
CA GLY A 624 -14.46 -0.28 11.24
C GLY A 624 -13.86 -0.12 12.63
N LEU A 625 -14.17 -1.07 13.53
CA LEU A 625 -13.78 -1.02 14.94
C LEU A 625 -12.26 -0.81 15.15
N ARG A 626 -11.42 -1.51 14.37
CA ARG A 626 -9.95 -1.38 14.42
C ARG A 626 -9.51 0.04 14.03
N PHE A 627 -10.06 0.59 12.97
CA PHE A 627 -9.71 1.96 12.54
C PHE A 627 -10.15 2.98 13.60
N ALA A 628 -11.37 2.85 14.11
CA ALA A 628 -11.91 3.75 15.11
C ALA A 628 -11.16 3.73 16.45
N ARG A 629 -10.71 2.56 16.90
CA ARG A 629 -10.02 2.41 18.21
C ARG A 629 -8.50 2.57 18.11
N ASP A 630 -7.88 2.09 17.05
CA ASP A 630 -6.42 1.98 17.00
C ASP A 630 -5.79 3.06 16.12
N THR A 631 -6.50 3.51 15.07
CA THR A 631 -5.94 4.43 14.06
C THR A 631 -6.38 5.87 14.29
N LEU A 632 -7.69 6.13 14.38
CA LEU A 632 -8.23 7.48 14.53
C LEU A 632 -7.61 8.28 15.69
N PRO A 633 -7.50 7.74 16.92
CA PRO A 633 -6.93 8.49 18.05
C PRO A 633 -5.50 8.97 17.81
N GLY A 634 -4.70 8.18 17.09
CA GLY A 634 -3.34 8.57 16.76
C GLY A 634 -3.27 9.63 15.66
N LEU A 635 -4.18 9.59 14.68
CA LEU A 635 -4.29 10.64 13.66
C LEU A 635 -4.75 11.96 14.29
N GLY A 636 -5.76 11.92 15.17
CA GLY A 636 -6.33 13.07 15.87
C GLY A 636 -5.35 13.80 16.79
N LYS A 637 -4.29 13.12 17.26
CA LYS A 637 -3.19 13.74 18.02
C LYS A 637 -2.28 14.65 17.18
N GLY A 638 -2.25 14.47 15.87
CA GLY A 638 -1.28 15.13 14.99
C GLY A 638 -1.87 15.51 13.65
N ILE A 639 -1.69 14.65 12.65
CA ILE A 639 -1.92 15.01 11.25
C ILE A 639 -3.38 15.39 10.93
N THR A 640 -4.36 14.96 11.72
CA THR A 640 -5.77 15.37 11.59
C THR A 640 -6.25 16.22 12.76
N ARG A 641 -5.35 16.70 13.62
CA ARG A 641 -5.72 17.46 14.82
C ARG A 641 -6.51 18.73 14.49
N GLY A 642 -7.54 18.97 15.30
CA GLY A 642 -8.40 20.15 15.22
C GLY A 642 -9.37 20.13 14.04
N ASP A 643 -10.27 21.11 14.03
CA ASP A 643 -11.33 21.19 13.03
C ASP A 643 -10.76 21.46 11.64
N ALA A 644 -11.20 20.66 10.67
CA ALA A 644 -11.16 21.00 9.26
C ALA A 644 -12.60 21.21 8.81
N ARG A 645 -13.06 22.46 8.77
CA ARG A 645 -14.41 22.75 8.27
C ARG A 645 -14.58 22.20 6.84
N PRO A 646 -15.79 21.74 6.47
CA PRO A 646 -16.17 21.44 5.09
C PRO A 646 -15.62 22.50 4.12
N VAL A 647 -14.93 22.06 3.07
CA VAL A 647 -14.38 22.96 2.04
C VAL A 647 -15.17 22.83 0.77
N PRO A 648 -15.40 23.93 0.02
CA PRO A 648 -16.00 23.84 -1.30
C PRO A 648 -15.20 22.86 -2.18
N HIS A 649 -15.86 21.79 -2.64
CA HIS A 649 -15.25 20.85 -3.58
C HIS A 649 -15.19 21.43 -5.00
N ALA A 650 -16.11 22.35 -5.33
CA ALA A 650 -16.13 23.06 -6.60
C ALA A 650 -15.05 24.15 -6.65
N TRP A 651 -13.99 23.89 -7.41
CA TRP A 651 -12.92 24.86 -7.60
C TRP A 651 -13.18 25.75 -8.79
N THR A 652 -13.01 27.06 -8.58
CA THR A 652 -12.91 27.99 -9.71
C THR A 652 -11.57 27.79 -10.42
N ARG A 653 -11.60 27.70 -11.75
CA ARG A 653 -10.43 27.42 -12.60
C ARG A 653 -9.23 28.33 -12.26
N CYS A 654 -8.13 27.74 -11.82
CA CYS A 654 -6.84 28.40 -11.61
C CYS A 654 -5.96 28.26 -12.86
N GLU A 655 -5.36 29.35 -13.34
CA GLU A 655 -4.38 29.33 -14.44
C GLU A 655 -2.96 29.56 -13.90
N LEU A 656 -2.09 28.56 -14.06
CA LEU A 656 -0.67 28.79 -13.84
C LEU A 656 -0.10 29.56 -15.04
N ALA A 657 0.51 30.73 -14.80
CA ALA A 657 1.17 31.50 -15.85
C ALA A 657 2.67 31.18 -15.83
N HIS A 658 3.10 30.24 -16.69
CA HIS A 658 4.52 29.89 -16.82
C HIS A 658 5.35 31.09 -17.34
N PRO A 659 6.53 31.38 -16.75
CA PRO A 659 7.52 32.22 -17.41
C PRO A 659 8.08 31.53 -18.67
N ARG A 660 8.61 32.32 -19.61
CA ARG A 660 9.35 31.79 -20.76
C ARG A 660 10.61 31.06 -20.26
N GLY A 661 10.80 29.79 -20.63
CA GLY A 661 12.00 28.99 -20.30
C GLY A 661 11.76 27.66 -19.54
N ALA A 662 10.57 27.47 -18.94
CA ALA A 662 10.24 26.28 -18.15
C ALA A 662 10.17 24.95 -18.96
N GLU A 663 10.12 25.02 -20.29
CA GLU A 663 10.06 23.84 -21.17
C GLU A 663 11.32 22.96 -21.08
N VAL A 664 12.49 23.54 -20.82
CA VAL A 664 13.76 22.80 -20.73
C VAL A 664 13.83 21.92 -19.48
N LEU A 665 13.16 22.30 -18.40
CA LEU A 665 13.06 21.52 -17.16
C LEU A 665 11.77 20.69 -17.06
N GLY A 666 10.95 20.65 -18.12
CA GLY A 666 9.69 19.91 -18.11
C GLY A 666 8.69 20.46 -17.10
N GLY A 667 8.59 21.79 -16.98
CA GLY A 667 7.62 22.47 -16.11
C GLY A 667 8.10 22.77 -14.68
N SER A 668 9.28 22.30 -14.29
CA SER A 668 9.93 22.63 -13.01
C SER A 668 10.71 23.96 -13.09
N PHE A 669 11.06 24.51 -11.93
CA PHE A 669 11.78 25.78 -11.76
C PHE A 669 13.09 25.54 -11.02
N ARG A 670 14.03 26.49 -11.11
CA ARG A 670 15.21 26.51 -10.24
C ARG A 670 14.97 27.41 -9.04
N VAL A 671 15.68 27.14 -7.95
CA VAL A 671 15.80 28.08 -6.83
C VAL A 671 16.19 29.47 -7.35
N GLY A 672 15.51 30.51 -6.89
CA GLY A 672 15.69 31.91 -7.29
C GLY A 672 14.82 32.37 -8.45
N GLU A 673 14.28 31.47 -9.28
CA GLU A 673 13.41 31.85 -10.39
C GLU A 673 12.03 32.33 -9.89
N ALA A 674 11.52 33.41 -10.49
CA ALA A 674 10.21 33.95 -10.13
C ALA A 674 9.07 33.07 -10.68
N ILE A 675 8.23 32.56 -9.78
CA ILE A 675 7.06 31.75 -10.08
C ILE A 675 5.82 32.64 -10.05
N LYS A 676 4.95 32.50 -11.05
CA LYS A 676 3.72 33.29 -11.17
C LYS A 676 2.48 32.41 -11.28
N VAL A 677 1.57 32.56 -10.33
CA VAL A 677 0.30 31.82 -10.25
C VAL A 677 -0.86 32.79 -10.34
N ARG A 678 -1.86 32.49 -11.19
CA ARG A 678 -3.01 33.36 -11.40
C ARG A 678 -4.33 32.60 -11.24
N VAL A 679 -5.25 33.13 -10.44
CA VAL A 679 -6.64 32.69 -10.43
C VAL A 679 -7.50 33.68 -11.20
N ARG A 680 -8.40 33.18 -12.04
CA ARG A 680 -9.41 33.97 -12.75
C ARG A 680 -10.79 33.46 -12.39
N LEU A 681 -11.63 34.32 -11.82
CA LEU A 681 -13.03 33.98 -11.52
C LEU A 681 -13.95 34.27 -12.71
N ASP A 682 -15.10 33.59 -12.78
CA ASP A 682 -16.07 33.74 -13.86
C ASP A 682 -16.58 35.19 -13.95
N ARG A 683 -16.54 35.71 -15.19
CA ARG A 683 -16.98 37.06 -15.56
C ARG A 683 -18.48 37.28 -15.38
N LYS A 684 -19.31 36.25 -15.55
CA LYS A 684 -20.78 36.35 -15.45
C LYS A 684 -21.25 36.45 -14.00
N THR A 685 -20.54 35.81 -13.08
CA THR A 685 -20.96 35.68 -11.68
C THR A 685 -20.19 36.60 -10.73
N THR A 686 -18.96 37.01 -11.03
CA THR A 686 -18.10 37.74 -10.07
C THR A 686 -18.13 39.27 -10.25
N ARG A 687 -18.35 40.01 -9.15
CA ARG A 687 -18.26 41.49 -9.05
C ARG A 687 -16.86 41.94 -8.60
N SER A 688 -16.34 41.35 -7.52
CA SER A 688 -15.02 41.65 -6.94
C SER A 688 -14.45 40.43 -6.22
N VAL A 689 -13.13 40.38 -6.06
CA VAL A 689 -12.41 39.30 -5.37
C VAL A 689 -11.22 39.89 -4.60
N SER A 690 -11.00 39.43 -3.36
CA SER A 690 -9.83 39.82 -2.56
C SER A 690 -9.52 38.71 -1.54
N PRO A 691 -8.83 37.63 -1.94
CA PRO A 691 -8.54 36.52 -1.05
C PRO A 691 -7.22 36.71 -0.32
N ASP A 692 -7.11 36.06 0.83
CA ASP A 692 -5.84 35.75 1.48
C ASP A 692 -5.07 34.76 0.60
N VAL A 693 -3.79 35.05 0.40
CA VAL A 693 -2.90 34.24 -0.43
C VAL A 693 -1.78 33.68 0.43
N THR A 694 -1.63 32.36 0.41
CA THR A 694 -0.56 31.67 1.12
C THR A 694 0.24 30.83 0.13
N VAL A 695 1.57 30.83 0.25
CA VAL A 695 2.43 29.90 -0.47
C VAL A 695 2.75 28.73 0.46
N GLU A 696 2.54 27.52 -0.02
CA GLU A 696 2.87 26.29 0.67
C GLU A 696 4.06 25.60 -0.01
N ARG A 697 4.92 24.95 0.78
CA ARG A 697 6.03 24.10 0.37
C ARG A 697 5.83 22.73 1.00
N ASP A 698 5.84 21.67 0.19
CA ASP A 698 5.69 20.27 0.61
C ASP A 698 4.43 20.05 1.47
N GLY A 699 3.36 20.78 1.15
CA GLY A 699 2.07 20.72 1.86
C GLY A 699 1.99 21.54 3.16
N LEU A 700 3.00 22.35 3.49
CA LEU A 700 3.03 23.21 4.68
C LEU A 700 3.20 24.69 4.32
N PRO A 701 2.68 25.65 5.12
CA PRO A 701 2.93 27.07 4.90
C PRO A 701 4.43 27.39 4.81
N ALA A 702 4.84 28.08 3.74
CA ALA A 702 6.25 28.32 3.45
C ALA A 702 6.71 29.68 3.98
N SER A 703 7.34 29.70 5.16
CA SER A 703 7.97 30.91 5.72
C SER A 703 9.28 31.31 5.02
N MET A 704 9.84 30.42 4.20
CA MET A 704 11.16 30.54 3.55
C MET A 704 11.08 31.09 2.11
N VAL A 705 9.93 31.65 1.72
CA VAL A 705 9.71 32.28 0.42
C VAL A 705 9.95 33.78 0.53
N THR A 706 10.75 34.34 -0.38
CA THR A 706 10.98 35.78 -0.45
C THR A 706 10.16 36.40 -1.58
N ASP A 707 9.95 37.72 -1.52
CA ASP A 707 9.30 38.49 -2.59
C ASP A 707 7.88 38.03 -2.97
N VAL A 708 7.09 37.53 -2.01
CA VAL A 708 5.67 37.22 -2.27
C VAL A 708 4.90 38.51 -2.58
N ARG A 709 4.48 38.68 -3.83
CA ARG A 709 3.72 39.84 -4.31
C ARG A 709 2.36 39.38 -4.81
N VAL A 710 1.31 39.93 -4.22
CA VAL A 710 -0.08 39.67 -4.62
C VAL A 710 -0.62 40.90 -5.36
N ARG A 711 -1.12 40.70 -6.58
CA ARG A 711 -1.83 41.72 -7.36
C ARG A 711 -3.26 41.27 -7.58
N THR A 712 -4.19 42.05 -7.03
CA THR A 712 -5.63 41.82 -7.13
C THR A 712 -6.23 42.79 -8.14
N GLY A 713 -6.91 42.25 -9.15
CA GLY A 713 -7.79 42.99 -10.06
C GLY A 713 -9.25 42.62 -9.78
N ARG A 714 -10.20 43.26 -10.50
CA ARG A 714 -11.65 43.02 -10.27
C ARG A 714 -12.09 41.56 -10.29
N ARG A 715 -11.39 40.69 -11.04
CA ARG A 715 -11.77 39.27 -11.25
C ARG A 715 -10.56 38.32 -11.28
N THR A 716 -9.39 38.83 -10.97
CA THR A 716 -8.13 38.12 -11.16
C THR A 716 -7.21 38.36 -9.99
N VAL A 717 -6.63 37.31 -9.44
CA VAL A 717 -5.63 37.40 -8.37
C VAL A 717 -4.36 36.77 -8.89
N THR A 718 -3.24 37.49 -8.83
CA THR A 718 -1.93 37.00 -9.28
C THR A 718 -0.96 37.01 -8.11
N CYS A 719 -0.41 35.85 -7.77
CA CYS A 719 0.67 35.67 -6.82
C CYS A 719 1.99 35.52 -7.60
N THR A 720 3.03 36.24 -7.20
CA THR A 720 4.40 36.07 -7.71
C THR A 720 5.34 35.87 -6.53
N PHE A 721 6.23 34.89 -6.60
CA PHE A 721 7.15 34.58 -5.51
C PHE A 721 8.44 33.94 -6.03
N SER A 722 9.55 34.06 -5.28
CA SER A 722 10.83 33.46 -5.63
C SER A 722 11.29 32.51 -4.51
N PRO A 723 11.28 31.19 -4.74
CA PRO A 723 11.75 30.21 -3.78
C PRO A 723 13.26 30.31 -3.54
N THR A 724 13.70 30.19 -2.30
CA THR A 724 15.14 30.15 -1.93
C THR A 724 15.66 28.74 -1.65
N VAL A 725 14.77 27.75 -1.57
CA VAL A 725 15.08 26.35 -1.33
C VAL A 725 14.27 25.45 -2.26
N GLY A 726 14.84 24.32 -2.65
CA GLY A 726 14.14 23.32 -3.46
C GLY A 726 12.95 22.70 -2.72
N GLY A 727 12.03 22.10 -3.44
CA GLY A 727 10.82 21.47 -2.90
C GLY A 727 9.62 21.70 -3.81
N ARG A 728 8.45 21.22 -3.38
CA ARG A 728 7.21 21.36 -4.14
C ARG A 728 6.37 22.50 -3.61
N TYR A 729 6.09 23.49 -4.45
CA TYR A 729 5.38 24.69 -4.06
C TYR A 729 3.97 24.73 -4.64
N ARG A 730 3.04 25.32 -3.90
CA ARG A 730 1.71 25.67 -4.41
C ARG A 730 1.18 26.93 -3.75
N VAL A 731 0.21 27.56 -4.39
CA VAL A 731 -0.44 28.78 -3.88
C VAL A 731 -1.88 28.48 -3.52
N LEU A 732 -2.26 28.91 -2.33
CA LEU A 732 -3.59 28.78 -1.77
C LEU A 732 -4.26 30.16 -1.73
N PHE A 733 -5.47 30.24 -2.27
CA PHE A 733 -6.32 31.43 -2.26
C PHE A 733 -7.55 31.14 -1.39
N LYS A 734 -7.71 31.88 -0.29
CA LYS A 734 -8.76 31.70 0.73
C LYS A 734 -9.54 33.00 0.94
N GLY A 735 -10.82 32.91 1.30
CA GLY A 735 -11.63 34.05 1.70
C GLY A 735 -12.98 34.05 0.99
N GLY A 736 -13.38 35.19 0.44
CA GLY A 736 -14.65 35.32 -0.27
C GLY A 736 -14.55 36.14 -1.55
N TYR A 737 -15.56 36.01 -2.39
CA TYR A 737 -15.78 36.86 -3.57
C TYR A 737 -17.22 37.33 -3.62
N GLN A 738 -17.44 38.51 -4.17
CA GLN A 738 -18.78 39.07 -4.31
C GLN A 738 -19.40 38.55 -5.60
N LYS A 739 -20.55 37.87 -5.51
CA LYS A 739 -21.35 37.53 -6.70
C LYS A 739 -22.14 38.75 -7.18
N ARG A 740 -22.36 38.87 -8.49
CA ARG A 740 -23.29 39.86 -9.07
C ARG A 740 -24.71 39.52 -8.63
N GLY A 741 -25.43 40.49 -8.06
CA GLY A 741 -26.80 40.29 -7.57
C GLY A 741 -26.91 39.64 -6.20
N SER A 742 -25.80 39.37 -5.50
CA SER A 742 -25.78 38.90 -4.11
C SER A 742 -25.09 39.94 -3.23
N GLU A 743 -25.71 40.26 -2.10
CA GLU A 743 -25.07 41.07 -1.04
C GLU A 743 -24.14 40.20 -0.17
N GLU A 744 -24.45 38.91 -0.02
CA GLU A 744 -23.59 38.00 0.72
C GLU A 744 -22.36 37.55 -0.11
N PRO A 745 -21.16 37.56 0.49
CA PRO A 745 -19.96 37.06 -0.13
C PRO A 745 -19.99 35.53 -0.23
N SER A 746 -19.64 35.00 -1.40
CA SER A 746 -19.49 33.56 -1.63
C SER A 746 -18.10 33.08 -1.20
N PRO A 747 -17.95 31.88 -0.61
CA PRO A 747 -16.66 31.35 -0.19
C PRO A 747 -15.75 31.11 -1.40
N LEU A 748 -14.47 31.42 -1.23
CA LEU A 748 -13.41 31.13 -2.20
C LEU A 748 -12.34 30.27 -1.54
N PHE A 749 -12.13 29.09 -2.12
CA PHE A 749 -11.03 28.21 -1.76
C PHE A 749 -10.45 27.60 -3.04
N VAL A 750 -9.24 28.01 -3.42
CA VAL A 750 -8.57 27.53 -4.63
C VAL A 750 -7.13 27.19 -4.31
N ARG A 751 -6.70 26.00 -4.73
CA ARG A 751 -5.31 25.56 -4.70
C ARG A 751 -4.78 25.54 -6.12
N SER A 752 -3.60 26.13 -6.32
CA SER A 752 -2.90 25.96 -7.58
C SER A 752 -2.40 24.52 -7.70
N ARG A 753 -2.09 24.12 -8.93
CA ARG A 753 -1.21 22.95 -9.13
C ARG A 753 0.09 23.17 -8.39
N THR A 754 0.70 22.07 -8.01
CA THR A 754 2.04 22.08 -7.47
C THR A 754 3.07 22.33 -8.55
N VAL A 755 4.17 22.94 -8.14
CA VAL A 755 5.31 23.26 -8.98
C VAL A 755 6.57 22.77 -8.29
N ASP A 756 7.35 21.95 -8.98
CA ASP A 756 8.63 21.49 -8.46
C ASP A 756 9.70 22.56 -8.66
N VAL A 757 10.41 22.87 -7.58
CA VAL A 757 11.56 23.76 -7.56
C VAL A 757 12.79 22.94 -7.23
N LEU A 758 13.72 22.89 -8.17
CA LEU A 758 14.92 22.10 -8.14
C LEU A 758 16.06 22.91 -7.54
N SER A 759 16.98 22.24 -6.85
CA SER A 759 18.27 22.83 -6.52
C SER A 759 19.04 23.17 -7.81
N HIS A 760 20.10 23.97 -7.70
CA HIS A 760 20.94 24.28 -8.87
C HIS A 760 21.51 23.00 -9.49
N GLU A 761 21.99 22.07 -8.65
CA GLU A 761 22.54 20.78 -9.07
C GLU A 761 21.48 19.89 -9.76
N ASP A 762 20.30 19.71 -9.15
CA ASP A 762 19.22 18.90 -9.72
C ASP A 762 18.73 19.49 -11.06
N ALA A 763 18.68 20.81 -11.16
CA ALA A 763 18.29 21.49 -12.39
C ALA A 763 19.33 21.27 -13.49
N GLU A 764 20.62 21.38 -13.17
CA GLU A 764 21.71 21.10 -14.10
C GLU A 764 21.71 19.64 -14.56
N GLU A 765 21.53 18.69 -13.64
CA GLU A 765 21.40 17.27 -13.95
C GLU A 765 20.22 17.01 -14.90
N ARG A 766 19.06 17.61 -14.61
CA ARG A 766 17.86 17.47 -15.47
C ARG A 766 18.09 18.08 -16.86
N ILE A 767 18.81 19.18 -16.96
CA ILE A 767 19.20 19.77 -18.25
C ILE A 767 20.17 18.85 -18.98
N LEU A 768 21.17 18.29 -18.30
CA LEU A 768 22.13 17.35 -18.88
C LEU A 768 21.40 16.14 -19.48
N ARG A 769 20.39 15.61 -18.79
CA ARG A 769 19.54 14.50 -19.28
C ARG A 769 18.77 14.81 -20.57
N THR A 770 18.59 16.09 -20.93
CA THR A 770 17.96 16.50 -22.22
C THR A 770 18.92 16.63 -23.39
N LYS A 771 20.24 16.66 -23.12
CA LYS A 771 21.29 16.86 -24.13
C LYS A 771 21.73 15.52 -24.73
N ALA A 772 22.51 15.59 -25.81
CA ALA A 772 23.19 14.43 -26.39
C ALA A 772 24.29 13.92 -25.43
N PRO A 773 24.65 12.62 -25.48
CA PRO A 773 25.76 12.07 -24.71
C PRO A 773 27.07 12.84 -24.99
N ARG A 774 27.89 13.00 -23.95
CA ARG A 774 29.20 13.66 -24.04
C ARG A 774 30.31 12.62 -24.01
N PHE A 775 31.01 12.52 -25.12
CA PHE A 775 32.17 11.64 -25.34
C PHE A 775 33.46 12.43 -25.06
N GLN A 776 34.41 11.85 -24.33
CA GLN A 776 35.60 12.54 -23.82
C GLN A 776 36.89 12.22 -24.59
N ARG A 777 36.94 11.10 -25.31
CA ARG A 777 38.11 10.59 -26.03
C ARG A 777 37.97 10.88 -27.53
N ASN A 778 38.92 11.64 -28.08
CA ASN A 778 39.00 11.81 -29.53
C ASN A 778 39.47 10.51 -30.19
N GLY A 779 38.61 9.88 -31.01
CA GLY A 779 38.94 8.72 -31.85
C GLY A 779 38.61 7.33 -31.29
N GLY A 780 37.86 7.24 -30.18
CA GLY A 780 37.30 5.95 -29.71
C GLY A 780 35.88 5.70 -30.23
N VAL A 781 35.42 4.45 -30.21
CA VAL A 781 34.04 4.07 -30.53
C VAL A 781 33.09 4.72 -29.52
N ARG A 782 32.13 5.52 -29.99
CA ARG A 782 31.17 6.24 -29.14
C ARG A 782 30.03 5.32 -28.73
N VAL A 783 30.10 4.80 -27.51
CA VAL A 783 29.14 3.85 -26.95
C VAL A 783 28.26 4.56 -25.93
N ALA A 784 26.96 4.59 -26.16
CA ALA A 784 26.01 5.19 -25.22
C ALA A 784 25.18 4.11 -24.52
N VAL A 785 25.12 4.13 -23.19
CA VAL A 785 24.34 3.16 -22.39
C VAL A 785 23.13 3.87 -21.77
N TRP A 786 21.92 3.35 -21.96
CA TRP A 786 20.74 3.87 -21.29
C TRP A 786 20.85 3.71 -19.77
N ASP A 787 21.02 4.83 -19.07
CA ASP A 787 21.44 4.88 -17.67
C ASP A 787 20.46 5.72 -16.83
N ASP A 788 19.16 5.48 -17.01
CA ASP A 788 18.13 6.06 -16.14
C ASP A 788 17.55 5.01 -15.19
N HIS A 789 18.39 4.54 -14.27
CA HIS A 789 18.11 3.39 -13.42
C HIS A 789 17.66 2.17 -14.24
N ALA A 790 18.34 1.83 -15.34
CA ALA A 790 18.07 0.58 -16.04
C ALA A 790 18.59 -0.60 -15.22
N TYR A 791 17.98 -1.78 -15.34
CA TYR A 791 18.50 -2.99 -14.72
C TYR A 791 19.87 -3.33 -15.33
N GLY A 792 20.93 -3.30 -14.53
CA GLY A 792 22.30 -3.56 -14.99
C GLY A 792 22.95 -2.43 -15.79
N GLY A 793 22.28 -1.27 -15.95
CA GLY A 793 22.77 -0.17 -16.79
C GLY A 793 24.06 0.47 -16.29
N THR A 794 24.10 0.86 -15.01
CA THR A 794 25.30 1.48 -14.41
C THR A 794 26.49 0.51 -14.38
N PRO A 795 26.35 -0.77 -13.96
CA PRO A 795 27.45 -1.75 -14.08
C PRO A 795 27.95 -1.97 -15.51
N LEU A 796 27.07 -1.97 -16.51
CA LEU A 796 27.46 -2.08 -17.93
C LEU A 796 28.29 -0.88 -18.37
N LEU A 797 27.88 0.34 -17.99
CA LEU A 797 28.59 1.56 -18.27
C LEU A 797 29.99 1.55 -17.65
N GLU A 798 30.10 1.21 -16.37
CA GLU A 798 31.38 1.14 -15.64
C GLU A 798 32.31 0.08 -16.24
N ALA A 799 31.79 -1.11 -16.56
CA ALA A 799 32.56 -2.20 -17.14
C ALA A 799 33.14 -1.82 -18.51
N LEU A 800 32.35 -1.18 -19.38
CA LEU A 800 32.78 -0.80 -20.72
C LEU A 800 33.67 0.45 -20.72
N ALA A 801 33.46 1.42 -19.81
CA ALA A 801 34.29 2.63 -19.71
C ALA A 801 35.77 2.32 -19.44
N SER A 802 36.04 1.18 -18.80
CA SER A 802 37.40 0.69 -18.52
C SER A 802 38.12 0.09 -19.73
N ARG A 803 37.43 -0.10 -20.87
CA ARG A 803 37.99 -0.77 -22.06
C ARG A 803 38.74 0.20 -22.96
N ALA A 804 39.89 -0.24 -23.46
CA ALA A 804 40.67 0.53 -24.42
C ALA A 804 39.93 0.65 -25.76
N GLY A 805 39.96 1.84 -26.36
CA GLY A 805 39.32 2.12 -27.66
C GLY A 805 37.82 2.41 -27.59
N LEU A 806 37.17 2.24 -26.44
CA LEU A 806 35.78 2.66 -26.24
C LEU A 806 35.71 4.03 -25.56
N ASP A 807 34.78 4.86 -26.00
CA ASP A 807 34.40 6.11 -25.33
C ASP A 807 32.92 5.98 -24.90
N VAL A 808 32.72 5.73 -23.61
CA VAL A 808 31.42 5.30 -23.08
C VAL A 808 30.76 6.45 -22.32
N ALA A 809 29.49 6.73 -22.62
CA ALA A 809 28.72 7.78 -21.98
C ALA A 809 27.29 7.32 -21.62
N SER A 810 26.69 7.96 -20.62
CA SER A 810 25.28 7.74 -20.26
C SER A 810 24.33 8.34 -21.30
N LEU A 811 23.25 7.63 -21.59
CA LEU A 811 22.13 8.05 -22.44
C LEU A 811 20.85 8.20 -21.61
N TYR A 812 20.17 9.34 -21.75
CA TYR A 812 18.97 9.65 -20.95
C TYR A 812 17.73 9.99 -21.79
N ASN A 813 17.88 10.12 -23.11
CA ASN A 813 16.80 10.41 -24.06
C ASN A 813 17.08 9.74 -25.42
N LEU A 814 16.01 9.43 -26.17
CA LEU A 814 16.07 8.75 -27.48
C LEU A 814 15.83 9.72 -28.64
N ARG A 815 16.19 11.01 -28.48
CA ARG A 815 16.03 12.00 -29.56
C ARG A 815 16.94 11.64 -30.74
N PRO A 816 16.54 11.88 -31.99
CA PRO A 816 17.38 11.61 -33.16
C PRO A 816 18.78 12.20 -33.05
N SER A 817 18.91 13.44 -32.56
CA SER A 817 20.20 14.11 -32.34
C SER A 817 21.11 13.44 -31.30
N SER A 818 20.52 12.81 -30.29
CA SER A 818 21.25 12.09 -29.24
C SER A 818 21.70 10.72 -29.74
N LEU A 819 20.84 10.03 -30.51
CA LEU A 819 21.17 8.74 -31.13
C LEU A 819 22.26 8.90 -32.20
N SER A 820 22.14 9.91 -33.07
CA SER A 820 23.13 10.17 -34.13
C SER A 820 24.51 10.60 -33.61
N ALA A 821 24.62 10.97 -32.34
CA ALA A 821 25.90 11.25 -31.70
C ALA A 821 26.69 9.98 -31.33
N CYS A 822 26.06 8.80 -31.42
CA CYS A 822 26.59 7.52 -30.96
C CYS A 822 26.87 6.58 -32.14
N ASP A 823 27.92 5.77 -32.03
CA ASP A 823 28.20 4.66 -32.95
C ASP A 823 27.45 3.40 -32.51
N VAL A 824 27.38 3.16 -31.18
CA VAL A 824 26.66 2.05 -30.56
C VAL A 824 25.75 2.55 -29.44
N VAL A 825 24.50 2.09 -29.39
CA VAL A 825 23.55 2.35 -28.31
C VAL A 825 23.19 1.05 -27.60
N ILE A 826 23.41 1.00 -26.28
CA ILE A 826 23.03 -0.13 -25.42
C ILE A 826 21.77 0.25 -24.65
N LEU A 827 20.73 -0.57 -24.77
CA LEU A 827 19.43 -0.41 -24.11
C LEU A 827 19.18 -1.59 -23.16
N PRO A 828 19.64 -1.50 -21.90
CA PRO A 828 19.25 -2.46 -20.88
C PRO A 828 17.77 -2.34 -20.54
N GLN A 829 17.20 -3.36 -19.90
CA GLN A 829 15.80 -3.30 -19.48
C GLN A 829 15.56 -2.07 -18.57
N PRO A 830 14.64 -1.16 -18.92
CA PRO A 830 14.36 0.02 -18.09
C PRO A 830 13.63 -0.35 -16.79
N ARG A 831 14.03 0.24 -15.64
CA ARG A 831 13.21 0.22 -14.41
C ARG A 831 12.20 1.37 -14.37
N ARG A 832 12.60 2.53 -14.89
CA ARG A 832 11.79 3.75 -15.00
C ARG A 832 11.49 4.05 -16.47
N ARG A 833 10.36 4.71 -16.71
CA ARG A 833 9.92 5.13 -18.06
C ARG A 833 9.84 3.95 -19.05
N SER A 834 9.47 2.76 -18.58
CA SER A 834 9.28 1.57 -19.43
C SER A 834 8.34 1.84 -20.59
N ASP A 835 7.36 2.72 -20.39
CA ASP A 835 6.35 3.04 -21.39
C ASP A 835 6.94 3.72 -22.63
N LEU A 836 8.07 4.44 -22.50
CA LEU A 836 8.81 4.96 -23.66
C LEU A 836 9.25 3.85 -24.62
N PHE A 837 9.57 2.68 -24.08
CA PHE A 837 10.07 1.53 -24.83
C PHE A 837 8.94 0.58 -25.27
N ARG A 838 7.71 0.83 -24.81
CA ARG A 838 6.47 0.18 -25.26
C ARG A 838 5.74 1.01 -26.31
N ASP A 839 6.02 2.31 -26.38
CA ASP A 839 5.47 3.20 -27.40
C ASP A 839 6.17 3.02 -28.75
N ALA A 840 5.43 2.46 -29.72
CA ALA A 840 5.91 2.24 -31.07
C ALA A 840 6.38 3.53 -31.77
N LYS A 841 5.77 4.69 -31.49
CA LYS A 841 6.17 5.97 -32.09
C LYS A 841 7.51 6.46 -31.55
N VAL A 842 7.77 6.25 -30.27
CA VAL A 842 9.06 6.61 -29.65
C VAL A 842 10.16 5.68 -30.16
N MET A 843 9.88 4.37 -30.22
CA MET A 843 10.86 3.38 -30.67
C MET A 843 11.17 3.45 -32.17
N GLU A 844 10.32 4.10 -32.98
CA GLU A 844 10.62 4.39 -34.38
C GLU A 844 11.94 5.15 -34.56
N ALA A 845 12.30 6.05 -33.62
CA ALA A 845 13.57 6.77 -33.67
C ALA A 845 14.79 5.83 -33.55
N VAL A 846 14.70 4.82 -32.68
CA VAL A 846 15.76 3.82 -32.48
C VAL A 846 15.86 2.88 -33.68
N ILE A 847 14.71 2.43 -34.19
CA ILE A 847 14.64 1.58 -35.40
C ILE A 847 15.22 2.31 -36.61
N ARG A 848 14.91 3.61 -36.76
CA ARG A 848 15.45 4.45 -37.83
C ARG A 848 16.96 4.67 -37.68
N TYR A 849 17.44 4.92 -36.46
CA TYR A 849 18.87 5.03 -36.16
C TYR A 849 19.62 3.75 -36.59
N LEU A 850 19.09 2.58 -36.22
CA LEU A 850 19.65 1.27 -36.61
C LEU A 850 19.69 1.11 -38.15
N ALA A 851 18.59 1.40 -38.83
CA ALA A 851 18.51 1.29 -40.30
C ALA A 851 19.51 2.21 -41.03
N GLN A 852 19.84 3.37 -40.45
CA GLN A 852 20.73 4.38 -41.03
C GLN A 852 22.22 4.11 -40.80
N GLY A 853 22.60 3.04 -40.11
CA GLY A 853 23.99 2.67 -39.86
C GLY A 853 24.41 2.72 -38.39
N GLY A 854 23.52 3.19 -37.50
CA GLY A 854 23.72 3.05 -36.07
C GLY A 854 23.62 1.60 -35.62
N SER A 855 24.21 1.27 -34.47
CA SER A 855 24.20 -0.09 -33.94
C SER A 855 23.54 -0.16 -32.57
N VAL A 856 22.77 -1.22 -32.30
CA VAL A 856 21.96 -1.35 -31.08
C VAL A 856 22.22 -2.69 -30.37
N LEU A 857 22.37 -2.65 -29.05
CA LEU A 857 22.40 -3.82 -28.17
C LEU A 857 21.26 -3.73 -27.15
N THR A 858 20.47 -4.79 -26.99
CA THR A 858 19.44 -4.87 -25.94
C THR A 858 19.77 -5.96 -24.92
N THR A 859 19.35 -5.76 -23.65
CA THR A 859 19.49 -6.79 -22.61
C THR A 859 18.15 -7.24 -22.01
N HIS A 860 18.10 -8.51 -21.56
CA HIS A 860 16.97 -9.15 -20.89
C HIS A 860 15.63 -8.89 -21.60
N ALA A 861 14.61 -8.36 -20.92
CA ALA A 861 13.28 -8.18 -21.50
C ALA A 861 13.24 -7.16 -22.65
N MET A 862 14.25 -6.30 -22.80
CA MET A 862 14.32 -5.32 -23.90
C MET A 862 14.51 -5.98 -25.28
N VAL A 863 14.72 -7.30 -25.33
CA VAL A 863 14.69 -8.11 -26.56
C VAL A 863 13.27 -8.33 -27.12
N GLY A 864 12.24 -7.65 -26.58
CA GLY A 864 10.85 -7.70 -27.06
C GLY A 864 9.86 -8.42 -26.14
N LEU A 865 10.18 -8.59 -24.85
CA LEU A 865 9.27 -9.16 -23.85
C LEU A 865 8.52 -8.06 -23.07
N ARG A 866 7.50 -8.44 -22.30
CA ARG A 866 6.79 -7.53 -21.37
C ARG A 866 6.24 -6.26 -22.05
N GLU A 867 5.72 -6.44 -23.27
CA GLU A 867 5.15 -5.41 -24.15
C GLU A 867 6.17 -4.40 -24.71
N PHE A 868 7.48 -4.60 -24.50
CA PHE A 868 8.50 -3.78 -25.16
C PHE A 868 8.50 -4.03 -26.67
N VAL A 869 8.69 -2.96 -27.45
CA VAL A 869 8.69 -3.03 -28.91
C VAL A 869 9.93 -3.79 -29.38
N PRO A 870 9.78 -4.89 -30.16
CA PRO A 870 10.92 -5.58 -30.77
C PRO A 870 11.64 -4.67 -31.77
N ILE A 871 12.93 -4.39 -31.53
CA ILE A 871 13.70 -3.42 -32.34
C ILE A 871 14.03 -3.98 -33.74
N ALA A 872 14.40 -5.26 -33.81
CA ALA A 872 14.78 -5.93 -35.05
C ALA A 872 14.29 -7.39 -35.05
N PRO A 873 12.98 -7.62 -35.23
CA PRO A 873 12.40 -8.97 -35.17
C PRO A 873 12.96 -9.93 -36.23
N GLY A 874 13.48 -9.41 -37.36
CA GLY A 874 14.18 -10.19 -38.38
C GLY A 874 15.50 -10.81 -37.90
N VAL A 875 16.12 -10.27 -36.85
CA VAL A 875 17.31 -10.82 -36.21
C VAL A 875 16.93 -11.71 -35.04
N ALA A 876 16.20 -11.19 -34.06
CA ALA A 876 15.72 -11.97 -32.92
C ALA A 876 14.58 -11.28 -32.17
N THR A 877 13.69 -12.08 -31.60
CA THR A 877 12.60 -11.64 -30.71
C THR A 877 12.56 -12.50 -29.46
N GLY A 878 12.38 -11.88 -28.29
CA GLY A 878 12.15 -12.58 -27.03
C GLY A 878 10.82 -13.33 -27.02
N VAL A 879 10.83 -14.56 -26.49
CA VAL A 879 9.63 -15.43 -26.44
C VAL A 879 9.15 -15.62 -25.02
N ASP A 880 10.07 -15.98 -24.11
CA ASP A 880 9.74 -16.29 -22.72
C ASP A 880 10.95 -16.03 -21.81
N THR A 881 10.77 -16.14 -20.49
CA THR A 881 11.83 -16.13 -19.49
C THR A 881 11.97 -17.49 -18.82
N VAL A 882 13.19 -18.05 -18.86
CA VAL A 882 13.52 -19.34 -18.23
C VAL A 882 14.42 -19.16 -17.02
N LYS A 883 14.23 -19.97 -15.98
CA LYS A 883 15.09 -19.97 -14.78
C LYS A 883 16.43 -20.62 -15.08
N GLY A 884 17.48 -20.13 -14.42
CA GLY A 884 18.84 -20.64 -14.51
C GLY A 884 19.85 -19.56 -14.84
N ARG A 885 21.13 -19.83 -14.54
CA ARG A 885 22.24 -18.87 -14.66
C ARG A 885 23.27 -19.25 -15.74
N GLN A 886 23.41 -20.53 -16.07
CA GLN A 886 24.40 -21.04 -17.02
C GLN A 886 24.08 -20.76 -18.49
N TRP A 887 25.08 -20.42 -19.31
CA TRP A 887 24.96 -20.25 -20.76
C TRP A 887 26.27 -20.65 -21.44
N CYS A 888 26.19 -21.12 -22.69
CA CYS A 888 27.34 -21.58 -23.47
C CYS A 888 27.45 -20.78 -24.77
N VAL A 889 28.69 -20.47 -25.17
CA VAL A 889 28.97 -19.76 -26.41
C VAL A 889 28.82 -20.68 -27.61
N VAL A 890 28.27 -20.16 -28.69
CA VAL A 890 28.34 -20.78 -30.02
C VAL A 890 29.54 -20.16 -30.74
N PRO A 891 30.65 -20.89 -30.93
CA PRO A 891 31.85 -20.33 -31.55
C PRO A 891 31.62 -20.02 -33.03
N GLY A 892 32.43 -19.12 -33.59
CA GLY A 892 32.44 -18.82 -35.03
C GLY A 892 31.91 -17.43 -35.41
N HIS A 893 31.52 -16.60 -34.44
CA HIS A 893 31.10 -15.22 -34.70
C HIS A 893 31.99 -14.19 -33.98
N PRO A 894 32.41 -13.08 -34.62
CA PRO A 894 33.30 -12.08 -33.98
C PRO A 894 32.74 -11.48 -32.69
N GLY A 895 31.41 -11.34 -32.59
CA GLY A 895 30.70 -10.87 -31.39
C GLY A 895 30.89 -11.73 -30.13
N VAL A 896 31.56 -12.89 -30.22
CA VAL A 896 31.94 -13.73 -29.08
C VAL A 896 33.43 -14.15 -29.11
N ALA A 897 34.27 -13.48 -29.90
CA ALA A 897 35.66 -13.87 -30.13
C ALA A 897 36.55 -13.89 -28.86
N GLN A 898 36.18 -13.13 -27.83
CA GLN A 898 36.90 -13.11 -26.54
C GLN A 898 36.47 -14.24 -25.58
N LEU A 899 35.61 -15.17 -26.03
CA LEU A 899 35.07 -16.24 -25.19
C LEU A 899 35.38 -17.62 -25.78
N GLY A 900 35.67 -18.56 -24.87
CA GLY A 900 35.75 -19.98 -25.19
C GLY A 900 34.39 -20.67 -25.11
N PRO A 901 34.30 -21.97 -25.38
CA PRO A 901 33.03 -22.71 -25.46
C PRO A 901 32.35 -23.00 -24.12
N GLY A 902 32.92 -22.59 -22.99
CA GLY A 902 32.54 -23.09 -21.66
C GLY A 902 31.07 -22.85 -21.27
N PRO A 903 30.58 -23.51 -20.21
CA PRO A 903 29.45 -22.97 -19.48
C PRO A 903 29.92 -21.77 -18.64
N TYR A 904 29.29 -20.62 -18.84
CA TYR A 904 29.46 -19.41 -18.05
C TYR A 904 28.22 -19.15 -17.20
N GLU A 905 28.37 -18.47 -16.07
CA GLU A 905 27.23 -18.12 -15.22
C GLU A 905 26.89 -16.63 -15.29
N SER A 906 25.60 -16.33 -15.45
CA SER A 906 25.06 -14.98 -15.36
C SER A 906 24.82 -14.55 -13.92
N THR A 907 24.83 -13.24 -13.67
CA THR A 907 24.51 -12.65 -12.36
C THR A 907 23.05 -12.83 -11.95
N PHE A 908 22.14 -12.84 -12.93
CA PHE A 908 20.70 -12.92 -12.70
C PHE A 908 20.15 -14.34 -12.77
N VAL A 909 19.06 -14.58 -12.06
CA VAL A 909 18.47 -15.92 -11.85
C VAL A 909 17.60 -16.42 -13.01
N ASP A 910 17.28 -15.56 -13.97
CA ASP A 910 16.57 -15.92 -15.20
C ASP A 910 17.12 -15.20 -16.43
N ARG A 911 16.73 -15.72 -17.59
CA ARG A 911 17.15 -15.24 -18.91
C ARG A 911 15.95 -15.20 -19.85
N ALA A 912 15.91 -14.21 -20.72
CA ALA A 912 15.02 -14.20 -21.86
C ALA A 912 15.54 -15.15 -22.95
N VAL A 913 14.69 -16.06 -23.42
CA VAL A 913 15.00 -16.93 -24.56
C VAL A 913 14.50 -16.31 -25.86
N LEU A 914 15.22 -16.57 -26.94
CA LEU A 914 15.04 -15.90 -28.22
C LEU A 914 14.55 -16.88 -29.31
N THR A 915 13.60 -16.42 -30.12
CA THR A 915 13.45 -16.91 -31.50
C THR A 915 14.35 -16.08 -32.38
N VAL A 916 15.25 -16.74 -33.12
CA VAL A 916 16.17 -16.10 -34.06
C VAL A 916 15.51 -16.05 -35.43
N GLY A 917 15.45 -14.86 -36.02
CA GLY A 917 14.86 -14.63 -37.33
C GLY A 917 15.85 -14.93 -38.47
N ALA A 918 15.41 -14.73 -39.72
CA ALA A 918 16.18 -15.08 -40.91
C ALA A 918 17.53 -14.34 -41.02
N ASP A 919 17.63 -13.15 -40.43
CA ASP A 919 18.83 -12.30 -40.48
C ASP A 919 19.73 -12.49 -39.24
N GLY A 920 19.38 -13.43 -38.36
CA GLY A 920 20.02 -13.63 -37.06
C GLY A 920 20.97 -14.83 -37.01
N THR A 921 22.10 -14.65 -36.33
CA THR A 921 23.06 -15.69 -35.97
C THR A 921 23.08 -15.88 -34.46
N VAL A 922 22.98 -17.13 -33.99
CA VAL A 922 23.03 -17.45 -32.56
C VAL A 922 24.46 -17.33 -32.04
N LEU A 923 24.64 -16.55 -30.98
CA LEU A 923 25.94 -16.32 -30.32
C LEU A 923 26.09 -17.12 -29.02
N ALA A 924 24.99 -17.36 -28.31
CA ALA A 924 24.99 -18.14 -27.09
C ALA A 924 23.66 -18.87 -26.86
N ARG A 925 23.73 -20.01 -26.17
CA ARG A 925 22.60 -20.88 -25.83
C ARG A 925 22.55 -21.17 -24.34
N THR A 926 21.39 -21.58 -23.83
CA THR A 926 21.30 -22.27 -22.54
C THR A 926 21.95 -23.67 -22.62
N PRO A 927 22.23 -24.36 -21.50
CA PRO A 927 22.69 -25.74 -21.51
C PRO A 927 21.73 -26.68 -22.25
N GLU A 928 20.43 -26.36 -22.26
CA GLU A 928 19.39 -27.08 -22.98
C GLU A 928 19.33 -26.74 -24.48
N GLY A 929 20.25 -25.92 -24.99
CA GLY A 929 20.39 -25.59 -26.40
C GLY A 929 19.51 -24.43 -26.89
N VAL A 930 18.79 -23.74 -26.00
CA VAL A 930 17.87 -22.64 -26.38
C VAL A 930 18.64 -21.34 -26.60
N PRO A 931 18.46 -20.60 -27.72
CA PRO A 931 19.16 -19.33 -27.96
C PRO A 931 18.88 -18.28 -26.87
N VAL A 932 19.94 -17.63 -26.38
CA VAL A 932 19.86 -16.53 -25.41
C VAL A 932 20.65 -15.30 -25.85
N VAL A 933 21.54 -15.39 -26.83
CA VAL A 933 22.16 -14.23 -27.47
C VAL A 933 22.16 -14.45 -28.97
N ALA A 934 21.74 -13.44 -29.74
CA ALA A 934 21.73 -13.47 -31.19
C ALA A 934 22.16 -12.11 -31.77
N ALA A 935 22.74 -12.14 -32.96
CA ALA A 935 23.23 -10.95 -33.64
C ALA A 935 22.94 -10.99 -35.14
N GLY A 936 22.78 -9.83 -35.77
CA GLY A 936 22.50 -9.73 -37.20
C GLY A 936 22.64 -8.31 -37.73
N ALA A 937 22.76 -8.19 -39.06
CA ALA A 937 22.76 -6.89 -39.75
C ALA A 937 21.32 -6.43 -40.01
N VAL A 938 21.07 -5.13 -39.90
CA VAL A 938 19.74 -4.52 -40.14
C VAL A 938 19.94 -3.23 -40.93
N GLY A 939 19.57 -3.24 -42.22
CA GLY A 939 19.88 -2.12 -43.10
C GLY A 939 21.40 -1.90 -43.20
N ARG A 940 21.87 -0.70 -42.82
CA ARG A 940 23.32 -0.39 -42.74
C ARG A 940 23.92 -0.63 -41.36
N GLY A 941 23.10 -0.90 -40.34
CA GLY A 941 23.51 -1.06 -38.96
C GLY A 941 23.63 -2.52 -38.51
N ARG A 942 23.98 -2.73 -37.24
CA ARG A 942 24.09 -4.05 -36.63
C ARG A 942 23.29 -4.10 -35.32
N TYR A 943 22.71 -5.27 -35.02
CA TYR A 943 21.91 -5.48 -33.83
C TYR A 943 22.36 -6.72 -33.05
N VAL A 944 22.41 -6.60 -31.72
CA VAL A 944 22.61 -7.72 -30.79
C VAL A 944 21.43 -7.77 -29.81
N ALA A 945 20.72 -8.89 -29.79
CA ALA A 945 19.75 -9.22 -28.75
C ALA A 945 20.41 -10.10 -27.69
N CYS A 946 20.58 -9.59 -26.47
CA CYS A 946 21.14 -10.35 -25.35
C CYS A 946 20.05 -10.64 -24.31
N GLY A 947 19.56 -11.87 -24.25
CA GLY A 947 18.56 -12.29 -23.26
C GLY A 947 19.07 -12.42 -21.82
N LEU A 948 20.37 -12.19 -21.56
CA LEU A 948 20.95 -12.28 -20.22
C LEU A 948 20.62 -11.04 -19.37
N GLY A 949 20.41 -11.25 -18.07
CA GLY A 949 20.28 -10.17 -17.08
C GLY A 949 21.65 -9.69 -16.60
N THR A 950 22.45 -9.08 -17.49
CA THR A 950 23.82 -8.67 -17.18
C THR A 950 23.87 -7.60 -16.10
N GLY A 951 24.73 -7.78 -15.09
CA GLY A 951 24.88 -6.85 -13.97
C GLY A 951 23.67 -6.77 -13.01
N ILE A 952 22.76 -7.76 -13.02
CA ILE A 952 21.58 -7.79 -12.13
C ILE A 952 21.75 -8.90 -11.09
N GLY A 953 21.78 -8.54 -9.81
CA GLY A 953 21.92 -9.45 -8.67
C GLY A 953 20.60 -9.76 -7.95
N ARG A 954 20.72 -10.37 -6.76
CA ARG A 954 19.58 -10.77 -5.93
C ARG A 954 18.73 -9.56 -5.52
N GLY A 955 17.41 -9.71 -5.61
CA GLY A 955 16.46 -8.62 -5.32
C GLY A 955 16.53 -7.50 -6.36
N ASP A 956 16.92 -7.85 -7.58
CA ASP A 956 17.09 -6.96 -8.73
C ASP A 956 18.01 -5.76 -8.45
N LYS A 957 19.03 -5.93 -7.62
CA LYS A 957 20.03 -4.88 -7.34
C LYS A 957 21.13 -4.93 -8.38
N ASP A 958 21.64 -3.78 -8.78
CA ASP A 958 22.80 -3.73 -9.68
C ASP A 958 24.03 -4.30 -8.97
N VAL A 959 24.79 -5.13 -9.68
CA VAL A 959 26.04 -5.76 -9.22
C VAL A 959 27.09 -5.71 -10.34
N PRO A 960 28.39 -5.72 -10.03
CA PRO A 960 29.44 -5.78 -11.06
C PRO A 960 29.29 -6.99 -11.99
N LEU A 961 29.58 -6.79 -13.28
CA LEU A 961 29.56 -7.87 -14.27
C LEU A 961 30.68 -8.90 -14.00
N PRO A 962 30.40 -10.21 -14.06
CA PRO A 962 31.45 -11.23 -14.08
C PRO A 962 32.33 -11.10 -15.32
N ALA A 963 33.57 -11.56 -15.23
CA ALA A 963 34.55 -11.43 -16.31
C ALA A 963 34.07 -11.98 -17.67
N ALA A 964 33.23 -13.04 -17.68
CA ALA A 964 32.66 -13.59 -18.90
C ALA A 964 31.60 -12.66 -19.53
N GLU A 965 30.74 -12.03 -18.72
CA GLU A 965 29.78 -11.05 -19.22
C GLU A 965 30.51 -9.78 -19.72
N VAL A 966 31.57 -9.33 -19.04
CA VAL A 966 32.40 -8.20 -19.51
C VAL A 966 32.99 -8.50 -20.88
N ARG A 967 33.58 -9.69 -21.10
CA ARG A 967 34.13 -10.10 -22.40
C ARG A 967 33.05 -10.24 -23.47
N LEU A 968 31.87 -10.75 -23.12
CA LEU A 968 30.72 -10.82 -24.02
C LEU A 968 30.30 -9.43 -24.50
N MET A 969 30.13 -8.49 -23.57
CA MET A 969 29.71 -7.12 -23.88
C MET A 969 30.78 -6.39 -24.69
N ASP A 970 32.07 -6.51 -24.34
CA ASP A 970 33.18 -5.90 -25.11
C ASP A 970 33.27 -6.47 -26.54
N SER A 971 33.22 -7.80 -26.71
CA SER A 971 33.21 -8.43 -28.04
C SER A 971 31.99 -8.03 -28.88
N ALA A 972 30.80 -8.01 -28.27
CA ALA A 972 29.58 -7.63 -28.96
C ALA A 972 29.61 -6.15 -29.39
N VAL A 973 30.08 -5.25 -28.53
CA VAL A 973 30.18 -3.81 -28.82
C VAL A 973 31.19 -3.54 -29.94
N ARG A 974 32.35 -4.21 -29.95
CA ARG A 974 33.33 -4.08 -31.04
C ARG A 974 32.77 -4.52 -32.38
N TRP A 975 32.12 -5.69 -32.39
CA TRP A 975 31.44 -6.15 -33.60
C TRP A 975 30.32 -5.19 -34.03
N LEU A 976 29.57 -4.60 -33.10
CA LEU A 976 28.56 -3.58 -33.42
C LEU A 976 29.18 -2.32 -34.02
N ALA A 977 30.39 -1.94 -33.59
CA ALA A 977 31.10 -0.76 -34.06
C ALA A 977 31.74 -0.92 -35.45
N GLY A 978 31.90 -2.16 -35.93
CA GLY A 978 32.65 -2.41 -37.16
C GLY A 978 34.13 -2.72 -36.97
N ASP A 979 34.56 -2.83 -35.71
CA ASP A 979 35.96 -3.09 -35.27
C ASP A 979 36.36 -4.57 -35.34
#